data_AF-A0A2P6NT59-F1
#
_entry.id   AF-A0A2P6NT59-F1
#
_cell.length_a   1.000
_cell.length_b   1.000
_cell.length_c   1.000
_cell.angle_alpha   90.00
_cell.angle_beta   90.00
_cell.angle_gamma   90.00
#
_symmetry.space_group_name_H-M   'P 1'
#
loop_
_entity.id
_entity.type
_entity.pdbx_description
1 polymer ?
#
loop_
_entity_poly.entity_id
_entity_poly.type
_entity_poly.pdbx_seq_one_letter_code
_entity_poly.pdbx_strand_id
1 'polypeptide(L)'
;MINRRLISVLRLGRREYLPTYQLQQQLFQIMRTRHRTGVVTLPTESVYGEVSTLHPRMSDPNWAGALLLVEHNPGVYTMGRRDTTADLLTEGGDIPEEKNGFKIVKTSRGGAVTWHGPGQLVAYPIIDLSKLKQGKDGIEGGSRGLRSYIGNLQNVVISTLQDFDIQGSTTQDVGVWIDGKRKIAAIGVTASNAVTMHGLALNVCNDLAPFQAVVPCGIKDKTVTSISEEMGKRKEVEEVERVLTRKFSETVSRLSFRGVSSTTPKARIPTCITTPRRCFSSFPDHAANLGLSEEQIMLREAALKFAQDRMEPFAKEWDEKEIFPVDTLREAAQMGFGGIYVPEDVGGSGMGRIEAAIVFEALSSACVSTTAYISIHNMCAGLIDQYGTQAQREEFLPKLTTMEHLASYCLTEPGSGSDAASLTTKAVKKGDKYILNGSKAFISGGGSSDIYMVMVRTGDNTPAGISCLLVEKGAPGLSFGGKEKKMGWNSQPTRAVIFEDCEVPVKNLIGKEGDGFKIAMKALDGGRVNIAACSLGAAQRCTDISKEYIKGRKQFGKPLASNQSLQFQLADMSKEVYASRLMVRNAAQLLDAKDPFASAACAMAKLYTCDSAYKVVDDALQMHGGYGYLKDYPVERFLRDVRVHRILEGSDAVMRIIISRSALKE
;
A
#
# COMPACT_ATOMS: atom_id res chain seq x y z
N MET A 1 -40.43 18.94 -12.56
CA MET A 1 -39.52 18.63 -13.70
C MET A 1 -38.16 18.09 -13.20
N ILE A 2 -38.15 17.09 -12.30
CA ILE A 2 -36.91 16.59 -11.64
C ILE A 2 -36.96 15.05 -11.56
N ASN A 3 -37.02 14.37 -12.71
CA ASN A 3 -36.98 12.89 -12.73
C ASN A 3 -36.37 12.26 -14.00
N ARG A 4 -35.59 13.02 -14.79
CA ARG A 4 -34.88 12.52 -15.99
C ARG A 4 -33.37 12.79 -16.01
N ARG A 5 -32.79 13.49 -15.02
CA ARG A 5 -31.34 13.75 -14.93
C ARG A 5 -30.57 12.89 -13.92
N LEU A 6 -31.24 12.13 -13.05
CA LEU A 6 -30.55 11.14 -12.20
C LEU A 6 -30.14 9.90 -13.01
N ILE A 7 -30.92 9.54 -14.03
CA ILE A 7 -30.68 8.36 -14.89
C ILE A 7 -29.54 8.61 -15.89
N SER A 8 -29.20 9.86 -16.23
CA SER A 8 -28.11 10.18 -17.15
C SER A 8 -26.70 10.00 -16.56
N VAL A 9 -26.54 9.96 -15.23
CA VAL A 9 -25.24 9.70 -14.59
C VAL A 9 -24.89 8.20 -14.60
N LEU A 10 -25.88 7.31 -14.69
CA LEU A 10 -25.69 5.86 -14.73
C LEU A 10 -25.67 5.28 -16.16
N ARG A 11 -25.62 6.12 -17.20
CA ARG A 11 -25.66 5.69 -18.63
C ARG A 11 -24.68 6.39 -19.57
N LEU A 12 -23.63 7.03 -19.05
CA LEU A 12 -22.42 7.31 -19.83
C LEU A 12 -21.37 6.27 -19.48
N GLY A 13 -21.18 5.31 -20.38
CA GLY A 13 -20.23 4.22 -20.17
C GLY A 13 -18.80 4.65 -20.49
N ARG A 14 -17.94 4.66 -19.48
CA ARG A 14 -16.54 4.18 -19.54
C ARG A 14 -16.22 3.47 -18.22
N ARG A 15 -15.31 2.50 -18.27
CA ARG A 15 -14.97 1.59 -17.16
C ARG A 15 -14.02 2.27 -16.16
N GLU A 16 -14.52 2.89 -15.09
CA GLU A 16 -13.69 3.28 -13.95
C GLU A 16 -14.42 2.98 -12.63
N TYR A 17 -13.73 2.30 -11.71
CA TYR A 17 -14.22 1.99 -10.37
C TYR A 17 -13.72 3.05 -9.39
N LEU A 18 -14.64 3.79 -8.74
CA LEU A 18 -14.29 4.70 -7.65
C LEU A 18 -14.23 3.93 -6.31
N PRO A 19 -13.14 4.03 -5.53
CA PRO A 19 -13.06 3.41 -4.21
C PRO A 19 -14.09 4.00 -3.23
N THR A 20 -14.75 3.12 -2.47
CA THR A 20 -15.89 3.43 -1.57
C THR A 20 -15.64 4.61 -0.61
N TYR A 21 -14.39 4.82 -0.21
CA TYR A 21 -13.98 5.89 0.71
C TYR A 21 -14.03 7.30 0.11
N GLN A 22 -13.73 7.47 -1.18
CA GLN A 22 -13.87 8.78 -1.85
C GLN A 22 -15.35 9.15 -2.02
N LEU A 23 -16.21 8.15 -2.28
CA LEU A 23 -17.66 8.34 -2.31
C LEU A 23 -18.18 8.83 -0.94
N GLN A 24 -17.68 8.24 0.16
CA GLN A 24 -18.02 8.66 1.53
C GLN A 24 -17.60 10.10 1.83
N GLN A 25 -16.36 10.50 1.49
CA GLN A 25 -15.89 11.87 1.75
C GLN A 25 -16.60 12.92 0.87
N GLN A 26 -16.87 12.61 -0.41
CA GLN A 26 -17.64 13.51 -1.27
C GLN A 26 -19.09 13.66 -0.80
N LEU A 27 -19.76 12.57 -0.37
CA LEU A 27 -21.07 12.64 0.26
C LEU A 27 -21.06 13.53 1.52
N PHE A 28 -20.04 13.40 2.37
CA PHE A 28 -19.89 14.19 3.59
C PHE A 28 -19.69 15.70 3.30
N GLN A 29 -18.85 16.03 2.30
CA GLN A 29 -18.63 17.41 1.84
C GLN A 29 -19.88 18.03 1.18
N ILE A 30 -20.59 17.28 0.33
CA ILE A 30 -21.82 17.74 -0.34
C ILE A 30 -22.93 18.01 0.69
N MET A 31 -23.07 17.17 1.72
CA MET A 31 -24.04 17.39 2.80
C MET A 31 -23.69 18.61 3.66
N ARG A 32 -22.41 18.88 3.91
CA ARG A 32 -21.96 20.00 4.76
C ARG A 32 -22.07 21.38 4.11
N THR A 33 -22.09 21.47 2.79
CA THR A 33 -21.95 22.75 2.05
C THR A 33 -23.25 23.32 1.47
N ARG A 34 -24.37 22.59 1.46
CA ARG A 34 -25.60 23.05 0.78
C ARG A 34 -26.94 22.98 1.54
N HIS A 35 -26.98 22.49 2.77
CA HIS A 35 -28.20 22.54 3.58
C HIS A 35 -27.95 22.99 5.03
N ARG A 36 -28.83 23.89 5.53
CA ARG A 36 -28.95 24.19 6.96
C ARG A 36 -29.61 23.00 7.67
N THR A 37 -28.82 21.98 7.98
CA THR A 37 -29.26 20.81 8.76
C THR A 37 -28.23 20.57 9.86
N GLY A 38 -28.61 20.83 11.11
CA GLY A 38 -27.74 20.55 12.25
C GLY A 38 -27.56 19.04 12.45
N VAL A 39 -26.35 18.64 12.81
CA VAL A 39 -26.06 17.29 13.31
C VAL A 39 -26.20 17.32 14.83
N VAL A 40 -26.92 16.37 15.41
CA VAL A 40 -27.05 16.20 16.86
C VAL A 40 -26.47 14.84 17.24
N THR A 41 -25.43 14.86 18.07
CA THR A 41 -24.82 13.67 18.68
C THR A 41 -25.26 13.59 20.15
N LEU A 42 -25.70 12.42 20.60
CA LEU A 42 -26.08 12.18 22.00
C LEU A 42 -25.04 11.26 22.67
N PRO A 43 -24.53 11.60 23.87
CA PRO A 43 -23.63 10.75 24.62
C PRO A 43 -24.38 9.56 25.25
N THR A 44 -23.67 8.42 25.38
CA THR A 44 -24.24 7.11 25.76
C THR A 44 -24.99 7.04 27.09
N GLU A 45 -24.73 7.96 28.02
CA GLU A 45 -25.35 7.92 29.36
C GLU A 45 -26.82 8.38 29.37
N SER A 46 -27.31 9.05 28.32
CA SER A 46 -28.69 9.56 28.27
C SER A 46 -29.75 8.56 27.77
N VAL A 47 -29.39 7.28 27.55
CA VAL A 47 -30.30 6.25 26.99
C VAL A 47 -31.06 5.47 28.09
N TYR A 48 -30.81 5.78 29.37
CA TYR A 48 -31.36 5.04 30.52
C TYR A 48 -32.67 5.62 31.11
N GLY A 49 -33.25 6.66 30.50
CA GLY A 49 -34.54 7.24 30.90
C GLY A 49 -35.69 6.83 29.97
N GLU A 50 -36.94 6.96 30.45
CA GLU A 50 -38.12 6.81 29.60
C GLU A 50 -38.06 7.76 28.39
N VAL A 51 -38.54 7.26 27.23
CA VAL A 51 -38.47 7.92 25.92
C VAL A 51 -39.08 9.34 25.91
N SER A 52 -39.99 9.61 26.84
CA SER A 52 -40.61 10.92 27.13
C SER A 52 -39.61 12.03 27.50
N THR A 53 -38.38 11.70 27.91
CA THR A 53 -37.36 12.67 28.36
C THR A 53 -36.36 13.12 27.28
N LEU A 54 -36.51 12.65 26.03
CA LEU A 54 -35.66 13.05 24.89
C LEU A 54 -35.88 14.53 24.47
N HIS A 55 -35.11 15.41 25.13
CA HIS A 55 -34.85 16.83 24.85
C HIS A 55 -35.95 17.64 24.10
N PRO A 56 -36.56 18.69 24.71
CA PRO A 56 -37.68 19.46 24.13
C PRO A 56 -37.36 20.33 22.90
N ARG A 57 -36.25 20.06 22.20
CA ARG A 57 -35.93 20.61 20.86
C ARG A 57 -36.29 19.66 19.73
N MET A 58 -36.53 18.36 20.00
CA MET A 58 -36.98 17.42 18.95
C MET A 58 -38.43 17.69 18.49
N SER A 59 -39.24 18.37 19.30
CA SER A 59 -40.60 18.81 18.98
C SER A 59 -40.65 20.09 18.12
N ASP A 60 -39.52 20.75 17.85
CA ASP A 60 -39.46 21.93 16.98
C ASP A 60 -39.65 21.52 15.49
N PRO A 61 -40.70 22.02 14.79
CA PRO A 61 -40.98 21.66 13.40
C PRO A 61 -39.89 22.13 12.41
N ASN A 62 -39.00 23.06 12.79
CA ASN A 62 -37.87 23.46 11.95
C ASN A 62 -36.85 22.33 11.71
N TRP A 63 -36.95 21.21 12.45
CA TRP A 63 -36.11 20.01 12.30
C TRP A 63 -36.79 18.88 11.50
N ALA A 64 -37.88 19.17 10.80
CA ALA A 64 -38.49 18.22 9.86
C ALA A 64 -37.50 17.90 8.71
N GLY A 65 -37.23 16.61 8.48
CA GLY A 65 -36.32 16.14 7.43
C GLY A 65 -34.82 16.04 7.82
N ALA A 66 -34.44 16.30 9.08
CA ALA A 66 -33.08 16.05 9.55
C ALA A 66 -32.71 14.55 9.58
N LEU A 67 -31.42 14.23 9.41
CA LEU A 67 -30.88 12.88 9.47
C LEU A 67 -30.38 12.59 10.90
N LEU A 68 -30.82 11.48 11.50
CA LEU A 68 -30.35 11.04 12.82
C LEU A 68 -29.24 10.00 12.67
N LEU A 69 -28.16 10.17 13.42
CA LEU A 69 -27.06 9.21 13.57
C LEU A 69 -26.94 8.84 15.04
N VAL A 70 -27.15 7.56 15.36
CA VAL A 70 -26.97 7.02 16.72
C VAL A 70 -25.68 6.22 16.73
N GLU A 71 -24.82 6.52 17.70
CA GLU A 71 -23.52 5.88 17.90
C GLU A 71 -23.65 4.75 18.92
N HIS A 72 -23.36 3.51 18.52
CA HIS A 72 -23.18 2.40 19.43
C HIS A 72 -21.69 2.03 19.50
N ASN A 73 -21.16 1.96 20.72
CA ASN A 73 -19.74 1.67 20.97
C ASN A 73 -19.55 0.16 21.25
N PRO A 74 -18.66 -0.57 20.54
CA PRO A 74 -17.75 -0.12 19.49
C PRO A 74 -18.24 -0.42 18.06
N GLY A 75 -18.67 0.63 17.34
CA GLY A 75 -18.46 0.73 15.89
C GLY A 75 -19.61 0.35 14.95
N VAL A 76 -20.88 0.59 15.32
CA VAL A 76 -22.00 0.48 14.36
C VAL A 76 -22.90 1.73 14.42
N TYR A 77 -23.16 2.33 13.25
CA TYR A 77 -24.10 3.43 13.08
C TYR A 77 -25.29 2.98 12.22
N THR A 78 -26.50 3.36 12.63
CA THR A 78 -27.74 3.08 11.87
C THR A 78 -28.29 4.38 11.29
N MET A 79 -28.60 4.40 9.98
CA MET A 79 -29.22 5.54 9.31
C MET A 79 -30.75 5.41 9.28
N GLY A 80 -31.46 6.45 9.71
CA GLY A 80 -32.91 6.56 9.59
C GLY A 80 -33.36 7.93 9.08
N ARG A 81 -34.45 7.97 8.30
CA ARG A 81 -35.22 9.20 8.04
C ARG A 81 -36.31 9.33 9.09
N ARG A 82 -36.59 10.57 9.51
CA ARG A 82 -37.55 10.89 10.59
C ARG A 82 -38.90 10.16 10.46
N ASP A 83 -39.38 9.99 9.23
CA ASP A 83 -40.66 9.35 8.90
C ASP A 83 -40.67 7.81 9.04
N THR A 84 -39.56 7.19 9.43
CA THR A 84 -39.38 5.71 9.45
C THR A 84 -38.74 5.15 10.73
N THR A 85 -38.31 6.00 11.66
CA THR A 85 -37.63 5.55 12.90
C THR A 85 -38.62 5.20 14.02
N ALA A 86 -39.85 5.73 13.97
CA ALA A 86 -40.93 5.36 14.89
C ALA A 86 -41.43 3.92 14.69
N ASP A 87 -41.24 3.35 13.49
CA ASP A 87 -41.74 2.01 13.12
C ASP A 87 -40.82 0.86 13.55
N LEU A 88 -39.67 1.13 14.19
CA LEU A 88 -38.79 0.07 14.70
C LEU A 88 -39.25 -0.50 16.04
N LEU A 89 -40.06 0.24 16.81
CA LEU A 89 -40.73 -0.20 18.04
C LEU A 89 -42.05 0.57 18.21
N THR A 90 -43.14 0.07 17.62
CA THR A 90 -44.48 0.63 17.84
C THR A 90 -45.03 0.23 19.20
N GLU A 91 -45.47 1.21 20.00
CA GLU A 91 -46.32 0.95 21.16
C GLU A 91 -47.67 0.35 20.70
N GLY A 92 -48.13 -0.72 21.37
CA GLY A 92 -49.47 -1.28 21.19
C GLY A 92 -49.66 -2.21 19.97
N GLY A 93 -49.21 -3.46 20.08
CA GLY A 93 -49.48 -4.48 19.05
C GLY A 93 -48.90 -5.86 19.37
N ASP A 94 -49.64 -6.63 20.19
CA ASP A 94 -49.39 -8.00 20.65
C ASP A 94 -48.11 -8.28 21.47
N ILE A 95 -48.31 -9.04 22.56
CA ILE A 95 -47.28 -9.47 23.50
C ILE A 95 -46.33 -10.46 22.78
N PRO A 96 -44.99 -10.36 22.94
CA PRO A 96 -44.07 -11.28 22.29
C PRO A 96 -44.28 -12.72 22.77
N GLU A 97 -44.54 -13.64 21.84
CA GLU A 97 -44.59 -15.08 22.13
C GLU A 97 -43.22 -15.53 22.67
N GLU A 98 -43.23 -16.14 23.84
CA GLU A 98 -42.05 -16.76 24.45
C GLU A 98 -42.02 -18.24 24.07
N LYS A 99 -41.04 -18.63 23.26
CA LYS A 99 -40.80 -20.03 22.87
C LYS A 99 -39.39 -20.43 23.24
N ASN A 100 -39.27 -21.51 24.02
CA ASN A 100 -38.00 -22.08 24.50
C ASN A 100 -37.06 -21.04 25.16
N GLY A 101 -37.62 -20.07 25.90
CA GLY A 101 -36.84 -19.06 26.64
C GLY A 101 -36.41 -17.82 25.83
N PHE A 102 -36.87 -17.66 24.58
CA PHE A 102 -36.54 -16.51 23.74
C PHE A 102 -37.77 -15.66 23.41
N LYS A 103 -37.60 -14.33 23.39
CA LYS A 103 -38.61 -13.37 22.92
C LYS A 103 -38.44 -13.10 21.43
N ILE A 104 -39.48 -13.38 20.66
CA ILE A 104 -39.51 -13.22 19.20
C ILE A 104 -40.35 -11.99 18.84
N VAL A 105 -39.74 -11.03 18.15
CA VAL A 105 -40.43 -9.83 17.66
C VAL A 105 -40.69 -9.96 16.17
N LYS A 106 -41.94 -9.83 15.74
CA LYS A 106 -42.32 -9.80 14.32
C LYS A 106 -42.21 -8.37 13.79
N THR A 107 -41.51 -8.21 12.67
CA THR A 107 -41.40 -6.94 11.96
C THR A 107 -42.55 -6.73 10.98
N SER A 108 -42.90 -5.47 10.72
CA SER A 108 -44.00 -5.07 9.81
C SER A 108 -43.84 -5.49 8.34
N ARG A 109 -42.71 -6.13 7.97
CA ARG A 109 -42.47 -6.72 6.64
C ARG A 109 -42.37 -8.26 6.65
N GLY A 110 -42.82 -8.91 7.72
CA GLY A 110 -42.95 -10.37 7.79
C GLY A 110 -41.68 -11.14 8.16
N GLY A 111 -40.61 -10.46 8.58
CA GLY A 111 -39.44 -11.08 9.19
C GLY A 111 -39.58 -11.19 10.71
N ALA A 112 -39.03 -12.25 11.32
CA ALA A 112 -38.91 -12.38 12.77
C ALA A 112 -37.48 -12.05 13.21
N VAL A 113 -37.34 -11.31 14.31
CA VAL A 113 -36.06 -10.97 14.96
C VAL A 113 -36.09 -11.52 16.39
N THR A 114 -35.07 -12.29 16.75
CA THR A 114 -34.91 -12.83 18.11
C THR A 114 -34.14 -11.82 18.97
N TRP A 115 -34.70 -11.42 20.10
CA TRP A 115 -34.08 -10.45 21.00
C TRP A 115 -33.37 -11.16 22.16
N HIS A 116 -32.06 -10.92 22.30
CA HIS A 116 -31.18 -11.62 23.24
C HIS A 116 -30.65 -10.72 24.38
N GLY A 117 -31.35 -9.61 24.66
CA GLY A 117 -30.99 -8.68 25.74
C GLY A 117 -29.87 -7.68 25.41
N PRO A 118 -29.43 -6.87 26.39
CA PRO A 118 -28.47 -5.79 26.16
C PRO A 118 -27.05 -6.32 25.90
N GLY A 119 -26.45 -5.89 24.78
CA GLY A 119 -25.02 -6.11 24.50
C GLY A 119 -24.68 -7.12 23.40
N GLN A 120 -25.66 -7.70 22.70
CA GLN A 120 -25.40 -8.56 21.53
C GLN A 120 -26.29 -8.23 20.33
N LEU A 121 -25.68 -8.17 19.15
CA LEU A 121 -26.36 -7.94 17.87
C LEU A 121 -25.69 -8.81 16.81
N VAL A 122 -26.39 -9.83 16.32
CA VAL A 122 -25.87 -10.80 15.34
C VAL A 122 -26.40 -10.45 13.96
N ALA A 123 -25.50 -10.11 13.03
CA ALA A 123 -25.84 -9.79 11.65
C ALA A 123 -25.44 -10.94 10.71
N TYR A 124 -26.35 -11.32 9.81
CA TYR A 124 -26.09 -12.27 8.72
C TYR A 124 -25.98 -11.51 7.38
N PRO A 125 -25.04 -11.87 6.48
CA PRO A 125 -24.89 -11.19 5.20
C PRO A 125 -26.08 -11.46 4.26
N ILE A 126 -26.53 -10.40 3.57
CA ILE A 126 -27.53 -10.48 2.51
C ILE A 126 -26.82 -10.70 1.17
N ILE A 127 -27.17 -11.76 0.45
CA ILE A 127 -26.61 -12.07 -0.88
C ILE A 127 -27.52 -11.50 -1.98
N ASP A 128 -26.97 -10.68 -2.87
CA ASP A 128 -27.66 -10.21 -4.07
C ASP A 128 -27.61 -11.25 -5.20
N LEU A 129 -28.66 -12.06 -5.30
CA LEU A 129 -28.81 -13.08 -6.35
C LEU A 129 -29.24 -12.50 -7.72
N SER A 130 -29.48 -11.19 -7.86
CA SER A 130 -29.90 -10.58 -9.13
C SER A 130 -28.82 -10.64 -10.23
N LYS A 131 -27.56 -10.94 -9.85
CA LYS A 131 -26.43 -11.16 -10.76
C LYS A 131 -26.39 -12.57 -11.37
N LEU A 132 -27.18 -13.53 -10.89
CA LEU A 132 -27.38 -14.83 -11.53
C LEU A 132 -28.38 -14.73 -12.70
N LYS A 133 -28.10 -13.87 -13.68
CA LYS A 133 -28.94 -13.78 -14.90
C LYS A 133 -28.49 -14.75 -15.98
N GLN A 134 -29.33 -15.75 -16.19
CA GLN A 134 -29.74 -16.29 -17.49
C GLN A 134 -28.63 -16.45 -18.56
N GLY A 135 -28.02 -17.63 -18.59
CA GLY A 135 -27.55 -18.19 -19.86
C GLY A 135 -28.71 -18.33 -20.84
N LYS A 136 -28.43 -18.21 -22.14
CA LYS A 136 -29.47 -18.11 -23.19
C LYS A 136 -30.28 -19.39 -23.43
N ASP A 137 -29.80 -20.52 -22.94
CA ASP A 137 -30.51 -21.80 -22.95
C ASP A 137 -30.86 -22.18 -21.50
N GLY A 138 -32.07 -22.69 -21.27
CA GLY A 138 -32.70 -22.76 -19.95
C GLY A 138 -31.86 -23.43 -18.86
N ILE A 139 -31.65 -22.73 -17.74
CA ILE A 139 -30.80 -23.20 -16.63
C ILE A 139 -31.51 -24.28 -15.79
N GLU A 140 -31.24 -25.57 -16.08
CA GLU A 140 -31.29 -26.60 -15.04
C GLU A 140 -30.00 -26.59 -14.22
N GLY A 141 -30.03 -26.05 -12.99
CA GLY A 141 -28.89 -26.21 -12.06
C GLY A 141 -28.86 -25.31 -10.82
N GLY A 142 -29.36 -24.07 -10.91
CA GLY A 142 -29.05 -23.01 -9.93
C GLY A 142 -29.44 -23.28 -8.47
N SER A 143 -30.56 -23.97 -8.21
CA SER A 143 -31.06 -24.21 -6.83
C SER A 143 -30.74 -25.60 -6.28
N ARG A 144 -30.47 -26.59 -7.14
CA ARG A 144 -30.24 -27.98 -6.74
C ARG A 144 -28.81 -28.19 -6.23
N GLY A 145 -27.83 -27.57 -6.89
CA GLY A 145 -26.41 -27.57 -6.46
C GLY A 145 -26.19 -26.90 -5.10
N LEU A 146 -26.79 -25.73 -4.87
CA LEU A 146 -26.61 -24.98 -3.62
C LEU A 146 -27.18 -25.71 -2.39
N ARG A 147 -28.31 -26.43 -2.53
CA ARG A 147 -28.83 -27.29 -1.44
C ARG A 147 -27.94 -28.49 -1.17
N SER A 148 -27.43 -29.15 -2.20
CA SER A 148 -26.49 -30.26 -2.04
C SER A 148 -25.20 -29.82 -1.34
N TYR A 149 -24.68 -28.64 -1.69
CA TYR A 149 -23.54 -28.01 -1.05
C TYR A 149 -23.77 -27.81 0.46
N ILE A 150 -24.89 -27.17 0.85
CA ILE A 150 -25.23 -26.93 2.27
C ILE A 150 -25.45 -28.24 3.04
N GLY A 151 -26.14 -29.22 2.46
CA GLY A 151 -26.38 -30.52 3.10
C GLY A 151 -25.08 -31.30 3.36
N ASN A 152 -24.11 -31.24 2.45
CA ASN A 152 -22.79 -31.85 2.66
C ASN A 152 -22.05 -31.20 3.84
N LEU A 153 -22.11 -29.88 3.99
CA LEU A 153 -21.51 -29.16 5.12
C LEU A 153 -22.19 -29.50 6.46
N GLN A 154 -23.51 -29.72 6.47
CA GLN A 154 -24.23 -30.17 7.67
C GLN A 154 -23.80 -31.59 8.09
N ASN A 155 -23.67 -32.52 7.14
CA ASN A 155 -23.23 -33.89 7.43
C ASN A 155 -21.79 -33.97 7.97
N VAL A 156 -20.90 -33.05 7.56
CA VAL A 156 -19.55 -32.92 8.14
C VAL A 156 -19.62 -32.60 9.63
N VAL A 157 -20.46 -31.64 10.04
CA VAL A 157 -20.63 -31.27 11.45
C VAL A 157 -21.21 -32.44 12.24
N ILE A 158 -22.31 -33.05 11.77
CA ILE A 158 -23.00 -34.14 12.47
C ILE A 158 -22.08 -35.36 12.63
N SER A 159 -21.41 -35.80 11.56
CA SER A 159 -20.49 -36.94 11.64
C SER A 159 -19.27 -36.66 12.52
N THR A 160 -18.82 -35.40 12.62
CA THR A 160 -17.74 -35.07 13.55
C THR A 160 -18.22 -35.10 15.00
N LEU A 161 -19.42 -34.58 15.31
CA LEU A 161 -20.00 -34.71 16.65
C LEU A 161 -20.20 -36.18 17.06
N GLN A 162 -20.59 -37.04 16.11
CA GLN A 162 -20.68 -38.49 16.31
C GLN A 162 -19.32 -39.16 16.59
N ASP A 163 -18.21 -38.72 15.97
CA ASP A 163 -16.87 -39.24 16.28
C ASP A 163 -16.49 -39.04 17.76
N PHE A 164 -17.07 -38.04 18.43
CA PHE A 164 -16.86 -37.70 19.84
C PHE A 164 -18.04 -38.13 20.76
N ASP A 165 -18.91 -39.02 20.28
CA ASP A 165 -20.05 -39.58 21.01
C ASP A 165 -21.14 -38.55 21.42
N ILE A 166 -21.21 -37.41 20.71
CA ILE A 166 -22.16 -36.33 20.93
C ILE A 166 -23.37 -36.48 20.00
N GLN A 167 -24.58 -36.68 20.57
CA GLN A 167 -25.82 -36.73 19.80
C GLN A 167 -26.28 -35.33 19.37
N GLY A 168 -26.12 -35.04 18.07
CA GLY A 168 -26.62 -33.83 17.41
C GLY A 168 -27.88 -34.08 16.59
N SER A 169 -28.77 -33.08 16.54
CA SER A 169 -29.98 -33.08 15.71
C SER A 169 -30.09 -31.80 14.88
N THR A 170 -30.71 -31.89 13.69
CA THR A 170 -30.96 -30.76 12.80
C THR A 170 -32.39 -30.24 12.96
N THR A 171 -32.54 -28.95 13.23
CA THR A 171 -33.85 -28.27 13.15
C THR A 171 -34.09 -27.74 11.72
N GLN A 172 -35.33 -27.77 11.24
CA GLN A 172 -35.68 -27.32 9.88
C GLN A 172 -35.59 -25.79 9.70
N ASP A 173 -35.52 -25.04 10.81
CA ASP A 173 -35.69 -23.58 10.85
C ASP A 173 -34.39 -22.77 10.73
N VAL A 174 -33.39 -23.23 9.95
CA VAL A 174 -32.12 -22.50 9.78
C VAL A 174 -31.79 -22.36 8.27
N GLY A 175 -31.79 -21.12 7.73
CA GLY A 175 -31.86 -20.76 6.30
C GLY A 175 -32.22 -19.27 5.98
N VAL A 176 -32.56 -18.91 4.72
CA VAL A 176 -33.18 -17.62 4.25
C VAL A 176 -34.19 -17.83 3.07
N TRP A 177 -35.38 -17.22 2.96
CA TRP A 177 -36.46 -17.74 2.06
C TRP A 177 -36.44 -17.34 0.54
N ILE A 178 -36.68 -18.28 -0.41
CA ILE A 178 -37.03 -18.07 -1.86
C ILE A 178 -38.46 -18.57 -2.19
N ASP A 179 -39.11 -18.00 -3.21
CA ASP A 179 -40.50 -18.21 -3.64
C ASP A 179 -41.53 -17.98 -2.51
N GLY A 180 -41.26 -16.99 -1.64
CA GLY A 180 -42.16 -16.61 -0.54
C GLY A 180 -42.35 -17.67 0.56
N LYS A 181 -41.65 -18.81 0.52
CA LYS A 181 -41.82 -19.92 1.49
C LYS A 181 -40.57 -20.74 1.87
N ARG A 182 -39.41 -20.70 1.15
CA ARG A 182 -38.38 -21.79 1.22
C ARG A 182 -36.93 -21.38 1.57
N LYS A 183 -36.42 -21.75 2.77
CA LYS A 183 -35.10 -21.39 3.35
C LYS A 183 -33.86 -21.87 2.54
N ILE A 184 -32.80 -21.02 2.42
CA ILE A 184 -31.59 -21.20 1.56
C ILE A 184 -30.20 -20.88 2.15
N ALA A 185 -30.01 -20.26 3.33
CA ALA A 185 -28.71 -20.23 4.05
C ALA A 185 -28.80 -19.84 5.55
N ALA A 186 -28.55 -20.79 6.47
CA ALA A 186 -27.99 -20.61 7.82
C ALA A 186 -27.80 -22.01 8.43
N ILE A 187 -26.88 -22.17 9.37
CA ILE A 187 -26.56 -23.46 10.01
C ILE A 187 -26.61 -23.28 11.52
N GLY A 188 -27.47 -24.06 12.16
CA GLY A 188 -27.55 -24.24 13.61
C GLY A 188 -27.77 -25.73 13.88
N VAL A 189 -27.12 -26.25 14.91
CA VAL A 189 -27.20 -27.66 15.30
C VAL A 189 -27.53 -27.71 16.78
N THR A 190 -28.52 -28.52 17.15
CA THR A 190 -28.95 -28.68 18.54
C THR A 190 -28.41 -30.00 19.06
N ALA A 191 -27.49 -29.95 20.02
CA ALA A 191 -27.07 -31.14 20.77
C ALA A 191 -28.12 -31.45 21.84
N SER A 192 -28.37 -32.74 22.12
CA SER A 192 -29.49 -33.18 22.97
C SER A 192 -29.43 -32.75 24.44
N ASN A 193 -28.31 -32.17 24.89
CA ASN A 193 -28.08 -31.74 26.28
C ASN A 193 -28.12 -30.20 26.44
N ALA A 194 -29.15 -29.56 25.89
CA ALA A 194 -29.43 -28.11 26.04
C ALA A 194 -28.40 -27.11 25.47
N VAL A 195 -27.36 -27.55 24.75
CA VAL A 195 -26.43 -26.67 24.05
C VAL A 195 -26.95 -26.32 22.65
N THR A 196 -27.19 -25.02 22.40
CA THR A 196 -27.62 -24.50 21.09
C THR A 196 -26.50 -23.73 20.41
N MET A 197 -25.84 -24.33 19.42
CA MET A 197 -24.82 -23.63 18.62
C MET A 197 -25.47 -22.67 17.61
N HIS A 198 -25.26 -21.37 17.81
CA HIS A 198 -25.70 -20.32 16.88
C HIS A 198 -24.62 -19.97 15.86
N GLY A 199 -24.85 -20.36 14.61
CA GLY A 199 -24.35 -19.66 13.42
C GLY A 199 -22.86 -19.80 13.07
N LEU A 200 -22.56 -20.60 12.04
CA LEU A 200 -21.33 -20.42 11.27
C LEU A 200 -21.45 -19.15 10.40
N ALA A 201 -20.69 -18.10 10.73
CA ALA A 201 -20.65 -16.87 9.95
C ALA A 201 -19.81 -17.03 8.67
N LEU A 202 -20.46 -17.39 7.55
CA LEU A 202 -19.82 -17.44 6.24
C LEU A 202 -19.79 -16.04 5.61
N ASN A 203 -18.65 -15.37 5.67
CA ASN A 203 -18.41 -14.18 4.85
C ASN A 203 -18.12 -14.62 3.40
N VAL A 204 -18.99 -14.21 2.47
CA VAL A 204 -18.82 -14.47 1.02
C VAL A 204 -18.78 -13.14 0.28
N CYS A 205 -17.68 -12.40 0.46
CA CYS A 205 -17.23 -11.49 -0.59
C CYS A 205 -16.73 -12.32 -1.78
N ASN A 206 -16.92 -11.81 -3.00
CA ASN A 206 -16.56 -12.50 -4.24
C ASN A 206 -15.04 -12.62 -4.41
N ASP A 207 -14.41 -13.60 -3.76
CA ASP A 207 -13.14 -14.23 -4.16
C ASP A 207 -13.00 -15.60 -3.49
N LEU A 208 -12.78 -16.65 -4.27
CA LEU A 208 -12.78 -18.04 -3.81
C LEU A 208 -11.43 -18.46 -3.20
N ALA A 209 -11.20 -18.09 -1.93
CA ALA A 209 -10.09 -18.59 -1.12
C ALA A 209 -10.58 -19.54 0.00
N PRO A 210 -9.89 -20.67 0.29
CA PRO A 210 -10.30 -21.61 1.34
C PRO A 210 -9.97 -21.08 2.75
N PHE A 211 -10.92 -21.25 3.68
CA PHE A 211 -10.86 -20.78 5.07
C PHE A 211 -9.72 -21.42 5.90
N GLN A 212 -9.16 -20.65 6.84
CA GLN A 212 -8.12 -21.11 7.78
C GLN A 212 -8.56 -21.21 9.25
N ALA A 213 -9.78 -20.81 9.61
CA ALA A 213 -10.33 -21.01 10.96
C ALA A 213 -11.87 -21.09 10.94
N VAL A 214 -12.42 -21.89 11.85
CA VAL A 214 -13.84 -21.92 12.21
C VAL A 214 -13.91 -21.48 13.68
N VAL A 215 -14.73 -20.47 13.99
CA VAL A 215 -14.91 -19.98 15.36
C VAL A 215 -16.34 -20.27 15.82
N PRO A 216 -16.56 -21.14 16.81
CA PRO A 216 -17.88 -21.31 17.42
C PRO A 216 -18.17 -20.16 18.40
N CYS A 217 -19.29 -19.45 18.20
CA CYS A 217 -19.76 -18.42 19.13
C CYS A 217 -20.40 -19.04 20.38
N GLY A 218 -19.73 -18.93 21.53
CA GLY A 218 -20.29 -19.28 22.84
C GLY A 218 -21.05 -18.11 23.49
N ILE A 219 -22.19 -18.40 24.10
CA ILE A 219 -22.98 -17.45 24.90
C ILE A 219 -22.53 -17.52 26.36
N LYS A 220 -22.47 -16.38 27.05
CA LYS A 220 -22.46 -16.31 28.52
C LYS A 220 -23.83 -15.84 29.00
N ASP A 221 -24.70 -16.79 29.32
CA ASP A 221 -25.91 -16.55 30.12
C ASP A 221 -26.04 -17.67 31.16
N LYS A 222 -26.55 -17.36 32.35
CA LYS A 222 -26.46 -18.23 33.54
C LYS A 222 -27.38 -19.46 33.51
N THR A 223 -28.08 -19.68 32.40
CA THR A 223 -29.01 -20.80 32.18
C THR A 223 -28.69 -21.65 30.95
N VAL A 224 -27.61 -21.34 30.20
CA VAL A 224 -27.14 -22.12 29.06
C VAL A 224 -25.65 -22.41 29.23
N THR A 225 -25.29 -23.67 29.46
CA THR A 225 -23.88 -24.09 29.55
C THR A 225 -23.16 -23.82 28.24
N SER A 226 -22.04 -23.10 28.33
CA SER A 226 -21.11 -23.00 27.21
C SER A 226 -20.45 -24.37 26.94
N ILE A 227 -20.14 -24.68 25.68
CA ILE A 227 -19.40 -25.92 25.32
C ILE A 227 -18.13 -26.06 26.16
N SER A 228 -17.45 -24.94 26.44
CA SER A 228 -16.27 -24.85 27.30
C SER A 228 -16.49 -25.31 28.75
N GLU A 229 -17.68 -25.14 29.32
CA GLU A 229 -17.97 -25.53 30.71
C GLU A 229 -18.41 -26.99 30.82
N GLU A 230 -19.14 -27.52 29.82
CA GLU A 230 -19.55 -28.93 29.82
C GLU A 230 -18.40 -29.86 29.40
N MET A 231 -17.58 -29.45 28.42
CA MET A 231 -16.33 -30.13 28.06
C MET A 231 -15.23 -29.97 29.12
N GLY A 232 -15.42 -29.15 30.15
CA GLY A 232 -14.49 -29.07 31.29
C GLY A 232 -14.27 -30.39 32.05
N LYS A 233 -15.07 -31.44 31.76
CA LYS A 233 -14.96 -32.79 32.35
C LYS A 233 -14.35 -33.87 31.44
N ARG A 234 -14.10 -33.62 30.15
CA ARG A 234 -13.40 -34.56 29.24
C ARG A 234 -12.54 -33.77 28.25
N LYS A 235 -11.33 -34.27 27.99
CA LYS A 235 -10.31 -33.59 27.17
C LYS A 235 -10.83 -33.08 25.81
N GLU A 236 -10.12 -32.07 25.31
CA GLU A 236 -9.93 -31.76 23.88
C GLU A 236 -11.08 -31.03 23.14
N VAL A 237 -11.22 -29.73 23.38
CA VAL A 237 -11.90 -28.80 22.44
C VAL A 237 -11.07 -28.60 21.15
N GLU A 238 -9.75 -28.46 21.27
CA GLU A 238 -8.84 -28.22 20.13
C GLU A 238 -8.80 -29.40 19.12
N GLU A 239 -8.99 -30.64 19.59
CA GLU A 239 -9.04 -31.83 18.72
C GLU A 239 -10.33 -31.82 17.87
N VAL A 240 -11.48 -31.46 18.47
CA VAL A 240 -12.76 -31.32 17.77
C VAL A 240 -12.67 -30.24 16.69
N GLU A 241 -12.12 -29.06 17.01
CA GLU A 241 -11.90 -27.97 16.04
C GLU A 241 -10.96 -28.38 14.90
N ARG A 242 -9.88 -29.12 15.22
CA ARG A 242 -8.93 -29.65 14.23
C ARG A 242 -9.57 -30.69 13.31
N VAL A 243 -10.36 -31.63 13.85
CA VAL A 243 -11.05 -32.67 13.07
C VAL A 243 -12.15 -32.07 12.19
N LEU A 244 -12.95 -31.13 12.72
CA LEU A 244 -13.93 -30.37 11.95
C LEU A 244 -13.25 -29.65 10.78
N THR A 245 -12.21 -28.86 11.05
CA THR A 245 -11.49 -28.08 10.03
C THR A 245 -10.93 -28.96 8.91
N ARG A 246 -10.38 -30.14 9.26
CA ARG A 246 -9.91 -31.13 8.28
C ARG A 246 -11.07 -31.67 7.42
N LYS A 247 -12.13 -32.19 8.04
CA LYS A 247 -13.29 -32.78 7.31
C LYS A 247 -14.01 -31.74 6.43
N PHE A 248 -14.09 -30.48 6.87
CA PHE A 248 -14.60 -29.37 6.06
C PHE A 248 -13.72 -29.10 4.82
N SER A 249 -12.40 -29.00 5.00
CA SER A 249 -11.45 -28.74 3.91
C SER A 249 -11.47 -29.83 2.83
N GLU A 250 -11.52 -31.11 3.25
CA GLU A 250 -11.67 -32.26 2.36
C GLU A 250 -12.99 -32.23 1.58
N THR A 251 -14.09 -31.84 2.23
CA THR A 251 -15.42 -31.79 1.62
C THR A 251 -15.52 -30.67 0.60
N VAL A 252 -15.04 -29.46 0.92
CA VAL A 252 -15.01 -28.32 -0.01
C VAL A 252 -14.12 -28.61 -1.22
N SER A 253 -12.99 -29.28 -1.02
CA SER A 253 -12.05 -29.64 -2.10
C SER A 253 -12.63 -30.65 -3.11
N ARG A 254 -13.62 -31.45 -2.72
CA ARG A 254 -14.34 -32.40 -3.60
C ARG A 254 -15.49 -31.75 -4.39
N LEU A 255 -15.84 -30.50 -4.11
CA LEU A 255 -17.00 -29.79 -4.68
C LEU A 255 -16.65 -28.86 -5.86
N SER A 256 -15.49 -29.06 -6.48
CA SER A 256 -15.05 -28.30 -7.66
C SER A 256 -15.94 -28.57 -8.89
N PHE A 257 -16.43 -27.49 -9.51
CA PHE A 257 -17.34 -27.55 -10.65
C PHE A 257 -16.71 -28.27 -11.86
N ARG A 258 -17.36 -29.34 -12.35
CA ARG A 258 -17.01 -29.98 -13.62
C ARG A 258 -17.49 -29.12 -14.79
N GLY A 259 -16.60 -28.72 -15.70
CA GLY A 259 -17.04 -27.84 -16.80
C GLY A 259 -16.08 -27.45 -17.94
N VAL A 260 -14.87 -28.00 -18.06
CA VAL A 260 -14.08 -27.95 -19.33
C VAL A 260 -13.28 -29.25 -19.48
N SER A 261 -13.19 -29.79 -20.69
CA SER A 261 -12.54 -31.06 -21.01
C SER A 261 -11.51 -30.87 -22.13
N SER A 262 -10.30 -31.44 -21.95
CA SER A 262 -9.42 -31.79 -23.07
C SER A 262 -8.64 -33.08 -22.77
N THR A 263 -8.47 -33.86 -23.82
CA THR A 263 -8.27 -35.32 -23.88
C THR A 263 -6.87 -35.86 -23.54
N THR A 264 -6.88 -37.02 -22.87
CA THR A 264 -5.91 -38.15 -22.69
C THR A 264 -4.82 -38.41 -23.77
N PRO A 265 -3.73 -39.22 -23.52
CA PRO A 265 -3.65 -40.37 -22.59
C PRO A 265 -2.36 -40.56 -21.71
N LYS A 266 -2.34 -41.66 -20.94
CA LYS A 266 -1.39 -42.03 -19.86
C LYS A 266 -0.06 -42.63 -20.34
N ALA A 267 1.06 -42.40 -19.62
CA ALA A 267 1.98 -43.48 -19.15
C ALA A 267 3.15 -43.02 -18.22
N ARG A 268 3.35 -43.79 -17.14
CA ARG A 268 4.60 -44.05 -16.35
C ARG A 268 5.19 -42.97 -15.40
N ILE A 269 5.72 -43.50 -14.29
CA ILE A 269 6.31 -42.89 -13.09
C ILE A 269 7.84 -42.83 -13.29
N PRO A 270 8.57 -41.72 -12.95
CA PRO A 270 9.26 -41.69 -11.65
C PRO A 270 9.52 -40.32 -10.97
N THR A 271 9.60 -40.38 -9.63
CA THR A 271 10.44 -39.60 -8.69
C THR A 271 10.53 -38.06 -8.74
N CYS A 272 10.12 -37.47 -7.62
CA CYS A 272 10.78 -36.37 -6.89
C CYS A 272 11.13 -35.07 -7.65
N ILE A 273 10.15 -34.16 -7.74
CA ILE A 273 10.39 -32.71 -7.85
C ILE A 273 9.49 -32.01 -6.83
N THR A 274 10.10 -31.24 -5.93
CA THR A 274 9.39 -30.35 -5.00
C THR A 274 8.78 -29.18 -5.77
N THR A 275 7.47 -29.20 -6.00
CA THR A 275 6.75 -28.04 -6.57
C THR A 275 6.68 -26.90 -5.55
N PRO A 276 6.86 -25.63 -5.99
CA PRO A 276 6.85 -24.49 -5.08
C PRO A 276 5.44 -24.28 -4.52
N ARG A 277 5.36 -24.06 -3.20
CA ARG A 277 4.11 -23.60 -2.57
C ARG A 277 3.71 -22.27 -3.22
N ARG A 278 2.47 -22.17 -3.70
CA ARG A 278 1.89 -20.86 -4.07
C ARG A 278 1.98 -19.94 -2.85
N CYS A 279 2.69 -18.83 -2.98
CA CYS A 279 2.76 -17.82 -1.92
C CYS A 279 1.36 -17.27 -1.68
N PHE A 280 0.85 -17.46 -0.46
CA PHE A 280 -0.16 -16.55 0.08
C PHE A 280 0.54 -15.19 0.22
N SER A 281 0.04 -14.17 -0.49
CA SER A 281 0.54 -12.82 -0.35
C SER A 281 0.39 -12.40 1.11
N SER A 282 1.48 -11.88 1.69
CA SER A 282 1.43 -11.43 3.07
C SER A 282 0.63 -10.12 3.15
N PHE A 283 0.10 -9.76 4.32
CA PHE A 283 -0.62 -8.50 4.50
C PHE A 283 0.17 -7.26 3.98
N PRO A 284 1.51 -7.17 4.16
CA PRO A 284 2.35 -6.19 3.45
C PRO A 284 2.25 -6.19 1.91
N ASP A 285 2.22 -7.35 1.26
CA ASP A 285 2.21 -7.45 -0.21
C ASP A 285 0.91 -6.94 -0.81
N HIS A 286 -0.23 -7.26 -0.19
CA HIS A 286 -1.51 -6.72 -0.61
C HIS A 286 -1.53 -5.20 -0.44
N ALA A 287 -1.10 -4.68 0.72
CA ALA A 287 -1.04 -3.24 0.99
C ALA A 287 -0.08 -2.50 0.04
N ALA A 288 1.01 -3.14 -0.40
CA ALA A 288 1.93 -2.59 -1.39
C ALA A 288 1.36 -2.58 -2.81
N ASN A 289 0.44 -3.48 -3.15
CA ASN A 289 -0.23 -3.55 -4.45
C ASN A 289 -1.53 -2.70 -4.53
N LEU A 290 -2.03 -2.16 -3.42
CA LEU A 290 -3.23 -1.32 -3.41
C LEU A 290 -3.09 -0.08 -4.33
N GLY A 291 -4.11 0.12 -5.16
CA GLY A 291 -4.21 1.25 -6.09
C GLY A 291 -3.32 1.15 -7.34
N LEU A 292 -2.63 0.02 -7.55
CA LEU A 292 -1.81 -0.21 -8.75
C LEU A 292 -2.61 -0.93 -9.86
N SER A 293 -2.23 -0.69 -11.12
CA SER A 293 -2.67 -1.49 -12.26
C SER A 293 -2.01 -2.88 -12.27
N GLU A 294 -2.55 -3.83 -13.05
CA GLU A 294 -1.92 -5.15 -13.25
C GLU A 294 -0.49 -5.03 -13.81
N GLU A 295 -0.27 -4.09 -14.73
CA GLU A 295 1.04 -3.77 -15.30
C GLU A 295 2.02 -3.21 -14.25
N GLN A 296 1.57 -2.28 -13.41
CA GLN A 296 2.35 -1.74 -12.29
C GLN A 296 2.68 -2.81 -11.24
N ILE A 297 1.80 -3.79 -11.02
CA ILE A 297 2.07 -4.94 -10.15
C ILE A 297 3.13 -5.86 -10.78
N MET A 298 3.02 -6.19 -12.07
CA MET A 298 4.04 -6.97 -12.78
C MET A 298 5.41 -6.27 -12.78
N LEU A 299 5.43 -4.95 -12.98
CA LEU A 299 6.64 -4.13 -12.87
C LEU A 299 7.26 -4.18 -11.46
N ARG A 300 6.43 -4.06 -10.41
CA ARG A 300 6.87 -4.20 -9.01
C ARG A 300 7.48 -5.57 -8.76
N GLU A 301 6.84 -6.64 -9.23
CA GLU A 301 7.30 -8.02 -9.04
C GLU A 301 8.62 -8.28 -9.79
N ALA A 302 8.76 -7.78 -11.03
CA ALA A 302 10.00 -7.86 -11.79
C ALA A 302 11.16 -7.09 -11.11
N ALA A 303 10.91 -5.88 -10.63
CA ALA A 303 11.90 -5.07 -9.92
C ALA A 303 12.29 -5.69 -8.57
N LEU A 304 11.34 -6.25 -7.80
CA LEU A 304 11.63 -6.97 -6.56
C LEU A 304 12.46 -8.24 -6.81
N LYS A 305 12.13 -8.99 -7.86
CA LYS A 305 12.90 -10.18 -8.24
C LYS A 305 14.33 -9.81 -8.64
N PHE A 306 14.51 -8.75 -9.44
CA PHE A 306 15.84 -8.24 -9.76
C PHE A 306 16.61 -7.82 -8.50
N ALA A 307 15.95 -7.12 -7.57
CA ALA A 307 16.55 -6.70 -6.30
C ALA A 307 17.05 -7.90 -5.48
N GLN A 308 16.23 -8.95 -5.36
CA GLN A 308 16.54 -10.18 -4.62
C GLN A 308 17.65 -11.01 -5.30
N ASP A 309 17.60 -11.17 -6.63
CA ASP A 309 18.51 -12.06 -7.35
C ASP A 309 19.86 -11.41 -7.71
N ARG A 310 19.88 -10.08 -7.97
CA ARG A 310 21.04 -9.37 -8.53
C ARG A 310 21.64 -8.30 -7.61
N MET A 311 20.94 -7.86 -6.55
CA MET A 311 21.44 -6.80 -5.66
C MET A 311 21.65 -7.28 -4.23
N GLU A 312 20.66 -7.91 -3.60
CA GLU A 312 20.70 -8.28 -2.18
C GLU A 312 21.91 -9.16 -1.78
N PRO A 313 22.31 -10.19 -2.55
CA PRO A 313 23.43 -11.06 -2.21
C PRO A 313 24.79 -10.35 -2.14
N PHE A 314 24.95 -9.28 -2.93
CA PHE A 314 26.22 -8.57 -3.10
C PHE A 314 26.27 -7.25 -2.32
N ALA A 315 25.12 -6.71 -1.91
CA ALA A 315 25.01 -5.39 -1.29
C ALA A 315 25.79 -5.23 0.04
N LYS A 316 26.16 -6.32 0.73
CA LYS A 316 27.07 -6.26 1.89
C LYS A 316 28.51 -5.99 1.43
N GLU A 317 29.00 -6.77 0.47
CA GLU A 317 30.34 -6.61 -0.10
C GLU A 317 30.52 -5.24 -0.76
N TRP A 318 29.50 -4.75 -1.48
CA TRP A 318 29.54 -3.41 -2.09
C TRP A 318 29.63 -2.28 -1.07
N ASP A 319 29.02 -2.42 0.12
CA ASP A 319 29.19 -1.45 1.21
C ASP A 319 30.58 -1.54 1.84
N GLU A 320 31.01 -2.74 2.22
CA GLU A 320 32.27 -2.97 2.96
C GLU A 320 33.51 -2.64 2.13
N LYS A 321 33.51 -3.00 0.85
CA LYS A 321 34.61 -2.71 -0.09
C LYS A 321 34.39 -1.43 -0.90
N GLU A 322 33.28 -0.74 -0.67
CA GLU A 322 32.85 0.46 -1.40
C GLU A 322 32.87 0.29 -2.95
N ILE A 323 32.39 -0.86 -3.44
CA ILE A 323 32.42 -1.24 -4.86
C ILE A 323 31.25 -0.58 -5.60
N PHE A 324 31.54 0.00 -6.76
CA PHE A 324 30.55 0.52 -7.70
C PHE A 324 30.09 -0.57 -8.68
N PRO A 325 28.85 -1.07 -8.60
CA PRO A 325 28.43 -2.30 -9.27
C PRO A 325 27.98 -2.03 -10.71
N VAL A 326 28.91 -1.58 -11.56
CA VAL A 326 28.63 -1.17 -12.97
C VAL A 326 27.94 -2.28 -13.77
N ASP A 327 28.32 -3.55 -13.56
CA ASP A 327 27.70 -4.66 -14.28
C ASP A 327 26.23 -4.88 -13.85
N THR A 328 25.93 -4.83 -12.54
CA THR A 328 24.53 -4.87 -12.08
C THR A 328 23.73 -3.64 -12.50
N LEU A 329 24.36 -2.46 -12.61
CA LEU A 329 23.72 -1.26 -13.15
C LEU A 329 23.30 -1.46 -14.61
N ARG A 330 24.14 -2.10 -15.44
CA ARG A 330 23.82 -2.47 -16.82
C ARG A 330 22.76 -3.57 -16.91
N GLU A 331 22.76 -4.54 -16.00
CA GLU A 331 21.68 -5.53 -15.91
C GLU A 331 20.34 -4.89 -15.50
N ALA A 332 20.36 -3.88 -14.62
CA ALA A 332 19.16 -3.09 -14.30
C ALA A 332 18.68 -2.29 -15.52
N ALA A 333 19.62 -1.79 -16.34
CA ALA A 333 19.31 -1.12 -17.59
C ALA A 333 18.65 -2.07 -18.63
N GLN A 334 19.08 -3.34 -18.71
CA GLN A 334 18.42 -4.37 -19.53
C GLN A 334 16.96 -4.65 -19.10
N MET A 335 16.61 -4.39 -17.84
CA MET A 335 15.23 -4.42 -17.33
C MET A 335 14.44 -3.13 -17.60
N GLY A 336 15.03 -2.16 -18.32
CA GLY A 336 14.45 -0.84 -18.57
C GLY A 336 14.69 0.20 -17.46
N PHE A 337 15.48 -0.12 -16.42
CA PHE A 337 15.67 0.77 -15.27
C PHE A 337 16.75 1.85 -15.48
N GLY A 338 17.42 1.87 -16.64
CA GLY A 338 18.39 2.93 -17.01
C GLY A 338 17.74 4.24 -17.42
N GLY A 339 16.58 4.18 -18.07
CA GLY A 339 15.81 5.36 -18.49
C GLY A 339 14.32 5.12 -18.38
N ILE A 340 13.83 4.95 -17.14
CA ILE A 340 12.43 4.59 -16.83
C ILE A 340 11.46 5.56 -17.47
N TYR A 341 11.69 6.87 -17.27
CA TYR A 341 10.86 7.97 -17.77
C TYR A 341 11.52 8.73 -18.94
N VAL A 342 12.37 8.04 -19.70
CA VAL A 342 12.86 8.47 -21.01
C VAL A 342 12.01 7.75 -22.07
N PRO A 343 11.57 8.39 -23.17
CA PRO A 343 10.73 7.73 -24.17
C PRO A 343 11.46 6.63 -24.98
N GLU A 344 10.68 5.75 -25.59
CA GLU A 344 11.17 4.60 -26.37
C GLU A 344 11.94 5.00 -27.64
N ASP A 345 11.68 6.19 -28.22
CA ASP A 345 12.30 6.67 -29.47
C ASP A 345 13.82 6.81 -29.39
N VAL A 346 14.33 6.94 -28.16
CA VAL A 346 15.76 7.01 -27.81
C VAL A 346 16.19 5.90 -26.86
N GLY A 347 15.43 4.80 -26.83
CA GLY A 347 15.75 3.57 -26.09
C GLY A 347 15.47 3.60 -24.59
N GLY A 348 14.61 4.52 -24.11
CA GLY A 348 14.08 4.48 -22.75
C GLY A 348 12.82 3.61 -22.63
N SER A 349 12.23 3.55 -21.44
CA SER A 349 11.07 2.68 -21.13
C SER A 349 9.71 3.37 -21.24
N GLY A 350 9.66 4.69 -21.49
CA GLY A 350 8.41 5.44 -21.71
C GLY A 350 7.46 5.56 -20.52
N MET A 351 7.89 5.19 -19.31
CA MET A 351 7.03 5.10 -18.12
C MET A 351 6.89 6.43 -17.36
N GLY A 352 5.90 6.51 -16.44
CA GLY A 352 5.66 7.68 -15.60
C GLY A 352 6.50 7.73 -14.32
N ARG A 353 6.26 8.78 -13.53
CA ARG A 353 6.84 8.96 -12.19
C ARG A 353 6.29 7.94 -11.20
N ILE A 354 5.04 7.50 -11.36
CA ILE A 354 4.46 6.45 -10.50
C ILE A 354 5.15 5.09 -10.72
N GLU A 355 5.41 4.68 -11.97
CA GLU A 355 6.22 3.50 -12.27
C GLU A 355 7.65 3.61 -11.74
N ALA A 356 8.29 4.77 -11.92
CA ALA A 356 9.63 5.03 -11.38
C ALA A 356 9.66 4.90 -9.85
N ALA A 357 8.66 5.44 -9.14
CA ALA A 357 8.54 5.30 -7.69
C ALA A 357 8.35 3.83 -7.26
N ILE A 358 7.59 3.03 -8.02
CA ILE A 358 7.41 1.59 -7.76
C ILE A 358 8.72 0.82 -7.93
N VAL A 359 9.48 1.10 -9.01
CA VAL A 359 10.79 0.49 -9.25
C VAL A 359 11.80 0.88 -8.16
N PHE A 360 11.89 2.16 -7.80
CA PHE A 360 12.81 2.61 -6.75
C PHE A 360 12.43 2.12 -5.35
N GLU A 361 11.14 1.97 -5.04
CA GLU A 361 10.65 1.29 -3.82
C GLU A 361 11.13 -0.17 -3.79
N ALA A 362 10.96 -0.90 -4.91
CA ALA A 362 11.35 -2.31 -5.02
C ALA A 362 12.86 -2.54 -4.93
N LEU A 363 13.67 -1.85 -5.76
CA LEU A 363 15.12 -2.02 -5.78
C LEU A 363 15.79 -1.63 -4.45
N SER A 364 15.23 -0.64 -3.74
CA SER A 364 15.73 -0.19 -2.44
C SER A 364 15.48 -1.18 -1.30
N SER A 365 14.64 -2.21 -1.49
CA SER A 365 14.52 -3.30 -0.52
C SER A 365 15.77 -4.18 -0.46
N ALA A 366 16.67 -4.08 -1.45
CA ALA A 366 17.94 -4.80 -1.49
C ALA A 366 19.14 -3.88 -1.20
N CYS A 367 19.31 -2.79 -1.95
CA CYS A 367 20.41 -1.86 -1.78
C CYS A 367 19.99 -0.41 -2.08
N VAL A 368 19.78 0.37 -1.01
CA VAL A 368 19.42 1.79 -1.09
C VAL A 368 20.51 2.59 -1.79
N SER A 369 21.77 2.42 -1.38
CA SER A 369 22.93 3.08 -2.00
C SER A 369 22.96 2.94 -3.53
N THR A 370 22.80 1.73 -4.07
CA THR A 370 22.82 1.49 -5.53
C THR A 370 21.56 2.02 -6.21
N THR A 371 20.37 1.84 -5.61
CA THR A 371 19.11 2.34 -6.17
C THR A 371 19.06 3.86 -6.25
N ALA A 372 19.58 4.55 -5.24
CA ALA A 372 19.67 6.01 -5.24
C ALA A 372 20.58 6.53 -6.37
N TYR A 373 21.66 5.80 -6.69
CA TYR A 373 22.46 6.12 -7.87
C TYR A 373 21.68 5.92 -9.18
N ILE A 374 20.92 4.82 -9.33
CA ILE A 374 20.04 4.60 -10.51
C ILE A 374 19.04 5.76 -10.65
N SER A 375 18.47 6.27 -9.55
CA SER A 375 17.61 7.46 -9.56
C SER A 375 18.33 8.72 -10.05
N ILE A 376 19.55 8.99 -9.58
CA ILE A 376 20.37 10.16 -10.01
C ILE A 376 20.74 10.05 -11.50
N HIS A 377 21.07 8.84 -11.97
CA HIS A 377 21.29 8.57 -13.38
C HIS A 377 20.04 8.90 -14.21
N ASN A 378 18.88 8.34 -13.84
CA ASN A 378 17.60 8.57 -14.52
C ASN A 378 17.22 10.06 -14.52
N MET A 379 17.54 10.80 -13.45
CA MET A 379 17.33 12.24 -13.39
C MET A 379 18.15 12.98 -14.46
N CYS A 380 19.43 12.63 -14.64
CA CYS A 380 20.24 13.21 -15.71
C CYS A 380 19.66 12.88 -17.09
N ALA A 381 19.32 11.61 -17.35
CA ALA A 381 18.77 11.17 -18.63
C ALA A 381 17.44 11.88 -18.96
N GLY A 382 16.47 11.92 -18.04
CA GLY A 382 15.20 12.60 -18.26
C GLY A 382 15.30 14.12 -18.42
N LEU A 383 16.34 14.77 -17.88
CA LEU A 383 16.60 16.20 -18.12
C LEU A 383 17.21 16.45 -19.50
N ILE A 384 18.05 15.53 -20.01
CA ILE A 384 18.53 15.58 -21.40
C ILE A 384 17.37 15.38 -22.37
N ASP A 385 16.46 14.44 -22.08
CA ASP A 385 15.25 14.25 -22.88
C ASP A 385 14.34 15.49 -22.90
N GLN A 386 14.06 16.06 -21.71
CA GLN A 386 13.12 17.16 -21.57
C GLN A 386 13.62 18.52 -22.09
N TYR A 387 14.94 18.78 -22.01
CA TYR A 387 15.52 20.10 -22.29
C TYR A 387 16.63 20.09 -23.34
N GLY A 388 17.06 18.92 -23.81
CA GLY A 388 17.99 18.77 -24.91
C GLY A 388 17.34 19.02 -26.27
N THR A 389 18.17 19.40 -27.23
CA THR A 389 17.85 19.36 -28.66
C THR A 389 17.77 17.90 -29.14
N GLN A 390 17.08 17.66 -30.27
CA GLN A 390 16.97 16.32 -30.84
C GLN A 390 18.34 15.65 -31.07
N ALA A 391 19.34 16.40 -31.54
CA ALA A 391 20.70 15.89 -31.70
C ALA A 391 21.34 15.45 -30.37
N GLN A 392 21.12 16.18 -29.27
CA GLN A 392 21.59 15.78 -27.94
C GLN A 392 20.82 14.55 -27.41
N ARG A 393 19.52 14.44 -27.69
CA ARG A 393 18.72 13.25 -27.35
C ARG A 393 19.31 12.01 -28.04
N GLU A 394 19.53 12.08 -29.34
CA GLU A 394 20.09 11.01 -30.17
C GLU A 394 21.56 10.67 -29.81
N GLU A 395 22.38 11.67 -29.46
CA GLU A 395 23.79 11.48 -29.10
C GLU A 395 23.99 10.83 -27.72
N PHE A 396 23.22 11.25 -26.70
CA PHE A 396 23.47 10.84 -25.31
C PHE A 396 22.54 9.76 -24.79
N LEU A 397 21.23 9.81 -25.11
CA LEU A 397 20.24 8.97 -24.41
C LEU A 397 20.39 7.47 -24.66
N PRO A 398 20.62 6.95 -25.89
CA PRO A 398 20.75 5.51 -26.12
C PRO A 398 21.87 4.84 -25.31
N LYS A 399 22.93 5.58 -24.97
CA LYS A 399 24.04 5.10 -24.13
C LYS A 399 23.76 5.20 -22.63
N LEU A 400 22.92 6.15 -22.23
CA LEU A 400 22.49 6.32 -20.84
C LEU A 400 21.39 5.30 -20.48
N THR A 401 20.37 5.14 -21.32
CA THR A 401 19.26 4.20 -21.06
C THR A 401 19.72 2.74 -20.95
N THR A 402 20.81 2.39 -21.62
CA THR A 402 21.50 1.08 -21.54
C THR A 402 22.57 1.01 -20.44
N MET A 403 22.88 2.13 -19.77
CA MET A 403 24.03 2.30 -18.86
C MET A 403 25.38 1.83 -19.46
N GLU A 404 25.54 1.94 -20.78
CA GLU A 404 26.86 1.92 -21.42
C GLU A 404 27.71 3.07 -20.84
N HIS A 405 27.14 4.27 -20.91
CA HIS A 405 27.61 5.48 -20.24
C HIS A 405 26.85 5.69 -18.93
N LEU A 406 27.55 6.21 -17.92
CA LEU A 406 26.99 6.56 -16.62
C LEU A 406 26.94 8.07 -16.42
N ALA A 407 25.95 8.56 -15.66
CA ALA A 407 25.70 9.99 -15.48
C ALA A 407 25.82 10.46 -14.01
N SER A 408 26.24 11.71 -13.84
CA SER A 408 26.35 12.39 -12.54
C SER A 408 25.77 13.80 -12.59
N TYR A 409 24.92 14.13 -11.61
CA TYR A 409 24.34 15.47 -11.46
C TYR A 409 25.24 16.38 -10.62
N CYS A 410 25.58 17.57 -11.13
CA CYS A 410 26.64 18.43 -10.61
C CYS A 410 26.13 19.85 -10.30
N LEU A 411 25.45 19.99 -9.16
CA LEU A 411 24.93 21.26 -8.66
C LEU A 411 25.75 21.83 -7.48
N THR A 412 25.84 21.06 -6.39
CA THR A 412 26.42 21.46 -5.10
C THR A 412 27.90 21.85 -5.19
N GLU A 413 28.30 22.87 -4.44
CA GLU A 413 29.69 23.33 -4.28
C GLU A 413 30.05 23.37 -2.79
N PRO A 414 31.34 23.46 -2.42
CA PRO A 414 31.75 23.63 -1.01
C PRO A 414 31.09 24.83 -0.33
N GLY A 415 30.84 25.92 -1.08
CA GLY A 415 30.16 27.13 -0.59
C GLY A 415 28.63 27.18 -0.79
N SER A 416 28.05 26.30 -1.62
CA SER A 416 26.63 26.40 -2.01
C SER A 416 25.96 25.02 -2.05
N GLY A 417 25.25 24.68 -0.97
CA GLY A 417 24.44 23.46 -0.83
C GLY A 417 22.94 23.74 -0.84
N SER A 418 22.36 24.05 0.33
CA SER A 418 20.93 24.39 0.44
C SER A 418 20.58 25.69 -0.30
N ASP A 419 21.49 26.66 -0.32
CA ASP A 419 21.42 27.83 -1.19
C ASP A 419 22.06 27.53 -2.55
N ALA A 420 21.38 26.70 -3.35
CA ALA A 420 21.89 26.26 -4.65
C ALA A 420 22.04 27.39 -5.68
N ALA A 421 21.45 28.58 -5.44
CA ALA A 421 21.48 29.70 -6.37
C ALA A 421 22.78 30.53 -6.30
N SER A 422 23.54 30.43 -5.20
CA SER A 422 24.80 31.16 -5.00
C SER A 422 26.05 30.46 -5.56
N LEU A 423 25.86 29.40 -6.36
CA LEU A 423 26.96 28.65 -7.00
C LEU A 423 27.93 29.57 -7.75
N THR A 424 29.21 29.23 -7.71
CA THR A 424 30.33 30.06 -8.15
C THR A 424 31.10 29.50 -9.35
N THR A 425 30.96 28.19 -9.65
CA THR A 425 31.57 27.57 -10.85
C THR A 425 31.10 28.33 -12.09
N LYS A 426 32.05 28.95 -12.78
CA LYS A 426 31.79 29.87 -13.89
C LYS A 426 32.06 29.19 -15.22
N ALA A 427 31.26 29.50 -16.23
CA ALA A 427 31.49 29.10 -17.62
C ALA A 427 31.54 30.35 -18.50
N VAL A 428 32.66 30.58 -19.19
CA VAL A 428 32.86 31.71 -20.10
C VAL A 428 32.91 31.21 -21.54
N LYS A 429 32.01 31.70 -22.39
CA LYS A 429 31.98 31.36 -23.82
C LYS A 429 33.20 31.95 -24.54
N LYS A 430 33.98 31.10 -25.22
CA LYS A 430 35.09 31.48 -26.11
C LYS A 430 34.91 30.73 -27.44
N GLY A 431 34.42 31.43 -28.46
CA GLY A 431 34.14 30.83 -29.77
C GLY A 431 33.04 29.76 -29.70
N ASP A 432 33.38 28.54 -30.10
CA ASP A 432 32.54 27.34 -30.14
C ASP A 432 32.56 26.53 -28.83
N LYS A 433 33.28 27.00 -27.79
CA LYS A 433 33.37 26.33 -26.48
C LYS A 433 33.00 27.26 -25.31
N TYR A 434 32.66 26.66 -24.18
CA TYR A 434 32.72 27.27 -22.86
C TYR A 434 34.00 26.82 -22.16
N ILE A 435 34.61 27.74 -21.42
CA ILE A 435 35.73 27.46 -20.50
C ILE A 435 35.20 27.52 -19.07
N LEU A 436 35.27 26.39 -18.36
CA LEU A 436 34.73 26.22 -17.02
C LEU A 436 35.84 26.33 -15.97
N ASN A 437 35.58 27.10 -14.92
CA ASN A 437 36.45 27.21 -13.76
C ASN A 437 35.64 27.12 -12.46
N GLY A 438 36.03 26.22 -11.56
CA GLY A 438 35.39 26.03 -10.25
C GLY A 438 35.43 24.58 -9.78
N SER A 439 34.63 24.27 -8.75
CA SER A 439 34.52 22.89 -8.24
C SER A 439 33.13 22.58 -7.71
N LYS A 440 32.74 21.31 -7.87
CA LYS A 440 31.51 20.74 -7.35
C LYS A 440 31.84 19.72 -6.26
N ALA A 441 30.99 19.63 -5.24
CA ALA A 441 31.19 18.79 -4.06
C ALA A 441 30.11 17.73 -3.94
N PHE A 442 30.45 16.60 -3.31
CA PHE A 442 29.54 15.47 -3.03
C PHE A 442 28.91 14.81 -4.27
N ILE A 443 29.65 14.77 -5.39
CA ILE A 443 29.11 14.25 -6.65
C ILE A 443 29.06 12.72 -6.65
N SER A 444 27.84 12.20 -6.63
CA SER A 444 27.51 10.78 -6.73
C SER A 444 27.84 10.26 -8.13
N GLY A 445 28.62 9.18 -8.22
CA GLY A 445 29.22 8.69 -9.47
C GLY A 445 30.53 9.40 -9.85
N GLY A 446 31.01 10.37 -9.05
CA GLY A 446 32.18 11.20 -9.36
C GLY A 446 33.44 10.40 -9.71
N GLY A 447 34.04 10.70 -10.86
CA GLY A 447 35.20 10.01 -11.43
C GLY A 447 34.88 8.68 -12.14
N SER A 448 33.70 8.10 -11.89
CA SER A 448 33.24 6.87 -12.55
C SER A 448 32.33 7.16 -13.72
N SER A 449 31.37 8.08 -13.57
CA SER A 449 30.46 8.53 -14.64
C SER A 449 31.19 9.11 -15.86
N ASP A 450 30.57 8.96 -17.01
CA ASP A 450 31.04 9.39 -18.33
C ASP A 450 30.43 10.73 -18.74
N ILE A 451 29.23 11.04 -18.26
CA ILE A 451 28.53 12.32 -18.48
C ILE A 451 28.28 13.04 -17.15
N TYR A 452 28.64 14.32 -17.07
CA TYR A 452 28.40 15.19 -15.93
C TYR A 452 27.44 16.30 -16.33
N MET A 453 26.25 16.36 -15.73
CA MET A 453 25.30 17.44 -15.94
C MET A 453 25.59 18.57 -14.94
N VAL A 454 26.30 19.62 -15.39
CA VAL A 454 26.88 20.66 -14.55
C VAL A 454 26.09 21.96 -14.60
N MET A 455 25.67 22.43 -13.44
CA MET A 455 25.04 23.74 -13.26
C MET A 455 26.13 24.79 -13.03
N VAL A 456 26.25 25.76 -13.94
CA VAL A 456 27.36 26.73 -14.00
C VAL A 456 26.85 28.15 -14.17
N ARG A 457 27.60 29.15 -13.72
CA ARG A 457 27.27 30.56 -13.89
C ARG A 457 27.83 31.09 -15.22
N THR A 458 26.95 31.48 -16.13
CA THR A 458 27.28 32.13 -17.42
C THR A 458 26.94 33.62 -17.42
N GLY A 459 25.96 34.03 -16.61
CA GLY A 459 25.52 35.42 -16.45
C GLY A 459 25.70 35.94 -15.03
N ASP A 460 24.78 36.82 -14.61
CA ASP A 460 24.87 37.61 -13.38
C ASP A 460 24.80 36.79 -12.07
N ASN A 461 25.02 37.50 -10.96
CA ASN A 461 24.74 37.19 -9.53
C ASN A 461 23.33 36.67 -9.17
N THR A 462 22.57 36.05 -10.08
CA THR A 462 21.16 35.66 -9.88
C THR A 462 20.89 34.21 -10.28
N PRO A 463 19.73 33.63 -9.93
CA PRO A 463 19.31 32.32 -10.44
C PRO A 463 19.20 32.27 -11.98
N ALA A 464 18.88 33.39 -12.63
CA ALA A 464 18.80 33.51 -14.09
C ALA A 464 20.18 33.62 -14.77
N GLY A 465 21.27 33.76 -14.01
CA GLY A 465 22.64 33.69 -14.51
C GLY A 465 23.22 32.28 -14.60
N ILE A 466 22.44 31.23 -14.30
CA ILE A 466 22.88 29.84 -14.23
C ILE A 466 22.45 29.07 -15.49
N SER A 467 23.37 28.34 -16.11
CA SER A 467 23.17 27.45 -17.27
C SER A 467 23.44 25.99 -16.92
N CYS A 468 22.96 25.07 -17.76
CA CYS A 468 23.21 23.64 -17.66
C CYS A 468 24.10 23.18 -18.82
N LEU A 469 25.25 22.56 -18.53
CA LEU A 469 26.17 22.00 -19.53
C LEU A 469 26.37 20.50 -19.30
N LEU A 470 26.43 19.71 -20.37
CA LEU A 470 26.97 18.35 -20.33
C LEU A 470 28.49 18.36 -20.50
N VAL A 471 29.21 17.91 -19.49
CA VAL A 471 30.66 17.74 -19.55
C VAL A 471 30.97 16.25 -19.64
N GLU A 472 31.70 15.86 -20.68
CA GLU A 472 32.11 14.48 -20.91
C GLU A 472 33.40 14.16 -20.15
N LYS A 473 33.51 12.94 -19.65
CA LYS A 473 34.70 12.44 -18.96
C LYS A 473 35.90 12.45 -19.91
N GLY A 474 36.99 13.08 -19.47
CA GLY A 474 38.17 13.29 -20.31
C GLY A 474 38.19 14.61 -21.08
N ALA A 475 37.18 15.47 -20.92
CA ALA A 475 37.27 16.86 -21.35
C ALA A 475 38.56 17.51 -20.79
N PRO A 476 39.36 18.24 -21.61
CA PRO A 476 40.55 18.94 -21.12
C PRO A 476 40.18 19.88 -19.96
N GLY A 477 40.96 19.85 -18.88
CA GLY A 477 40.70 20.65 -17.66
C GLY A 477 39.68 20.06 -16.67
N LEU A 478 39.06 18.92 -16.97
CA LEU A 478 38.24 18.17 -16.02
C LEU A 478 39.12 17.26 -15.15
N SER A 479 38.99 17.36 -13.82
CA SER A 479 39.64 16.45 -12.88
C SER A 479 38.74 16.08 -11.68
N PHE A 480 39.20 15.17 -10.83
CA PHE A 480 38.42 14.61 -9.73
C PHE A 480 39.22 14.56 -8.43
N GLY A 481 38.56 14.87 -7.32
CA GLY A 481 39.15 14.76 -5.99
C GLY A 481 39.33 13.31 -5.52
N GLY A 482 39.74 13.17 -4.26
CA GLY A 482 39.73 11.89 -3.56
C GLY A 482 38.33 11.27 -3.45
N LYS A 483 38.25 9.98 -3.16
CA LYS A 483 36.99 9.30 -2.87
C LYS A 483 36.60 9.58 -1.42
N GLU A 484 35.47 10.27 -1.22
CA GLU A 484 34.98 10.64 0.10
C GLU A 484 34.60 9.41 0.93
N LYS A 485 35.03 9.40 2.19
CA LYS A 485 34.62 8.38 3.17
C LYS A 485 33.32 8.81 3.84
N LYS A 486 32.31 7.94 3.80
CA LYS A 486 30.92 8.25 4.18
C LYS A 486 30.39 7.27 5.23
N MET A 487 29.30 7.67 5.90
CA MET A 487 28.56 6.79 6.81
C MET A 487 27.86 5.65 6.05
N GLY A 488 27.11 6.01 5.02
CA GLY A 488 26.44 5.09 4.09
C GLY A 488 26.60 5.59 2.66
N TRP A 489 25.80 5.03 1.74
CA TRP A 489 25.95 5.24 0.30
C TRP A 489 27.32 4.81 -0.24
N ASN A 490 27.85 3.72 0.31
CA ASN A 490 29.23 3.29 0.03
C ASN A 490 29.41 2.59 -1.31
N SER A 491 28.34 2.00 -1.88
CA SER A 491 28.41 1.40 -3.23
C SER A 491 28.55 2.46 -4.33
N GLN A 492 28.26 3.74 -4.07
CA GLN A 492 28.44 4.80 -5.04
C GLN A 492 29.65 5.68 -4.69
N PRO A 493 30.57 5.93 -5.65
CA PRO A 493 31.70 6.82 -5.42
C PRO A 493 31.20 8.26 -5.28
N THR A 494 31.73 8.96 -4.29
CA THR A 494 31.45 10.38 -4.07
C THR A 494 32.78 11.11 -4.12
N ARG A 495 32.87 12.15 -4.94
CA ARG A 495 34.09 12.95 -5.12
C ARG A 495 33.76 14.42 -5.31
N ALA A 496 34.76 15.27 -5.13
CA ALA A 496 34.78 16.56 -5.81
C ALA A 496 34.98 16.38 -7.32
N VAL A 497 34.33 17.22 -8.12
CA VAL A 497 34.56 17.36 -9.58
C VAL A 497 35.12 18.76 -9.80
N ILE A 498 36.28 18.87 -10.43
CA ILE A 498 37.09 20.08 -10.49
C ILE A 498 37.25 20.49 -11.96
N PHE A 499 37.11 21.78 -12.22
CA PHE A 499 37.21 22.38 -13.55
C PHE A 499 38.29 23.47 -13.50
N GLU A 500 39.38 23.26 -14.23
CA GLU A 500 40.50 24.20 -14.36
C GLU A 500 40.69 24.49 -15.85
N ASP A 501 40.23 25.67 -16.29
CA ASP A 501 40.06 26.04 -17.70
C ASP A 501 39.42 24.94 -18.57
N CYS A 502 38.43 24.24 -18.02
CA CYS A 502 37.86 23.06 -18.63
C CYS A 502 37.08 23.37 -19.91
N GLU A 503 37.43 22.73 -21.02
CA GLU A 503 36.85 22.98 -22.34
C GLU A 503 35.58 22.14 -22.58
N VAL A 504 34.47 22.82 -22.88
CA VAL A 504 33.16 22.17 -23.13
C VAL A 504 32.54 22.74 -24.41
N PRO A 505 32.15 21.93 -25.41
CA PRO A 505 31.51 22.44 -26.63
C PRO A 505 30.23 23.22 -26.33
N VAL A 506 29.96 24.30 -27.07
CA VAL A 506 28.70 25.08 -26.95
C VAL A 506 27.49 24.21 -27.29
N LYS A 507 27.66 23.19 -28.15
CA LYS A 507 26.62 22.19 -28.44
C LYS A 507 26.21 21.31 -27.25
N ASN A 508 26.94 21.35 -26.13
CA ASN A 508 26.60 20.61 -24.90
C ASN A 508 25.76 21.45 -23.91
N LEU A 509 25.32 22.66 -24.30
CA LEU A 509 24.34 23.46 -23.54
C LEU A 509 22.94 22.83 -23.61
N ILE A 510 22.37 22.54 -22.45
CA ILE A 510 21.01 22.01 -22.29
C ILE A 510 20.07 23.19 -21.98
N GLY A 511 19.01 23.35 -22.77
CA GLY A 511 18.20 24.56 -22.78
C GLY A 511 18.94 25.78 -23.34
N LYS A 512 18.65 26.97 -22.84
CA LYS A 512 19.34 28.22 -23.19
C LYS A 512 20.26 28.69 -22.06
N GLU A 513 21.12 29.66 -22.36
CA GLU A 513 21.85 30.36 -21.30
C GLU A 513 20.86 30.97 -20.30
N GLY A 514 21.05 30.70 -19.00
CA GLY A 514 20.14 31.12 -17.93
C GLY A 514 18.98 30.18 -17.58
N ASP A 515 18.70 29.12 -18.36
CA ASP A 515 17.67 28.12 -18.01
C ASP A 515 18.12 27.14 -16.91
N GLY A 516 19.41 27.09 -16.56
CA GLY A 516 20.02 26.07 -15.70
C GLY A 516 19.37 25.94 -14.32
N PHE A 517 19.10 27.05 -13.63
CA PHE A 517 18.43 26.95 -12.31
C PHE A 517 16.98 26.46 -12.40
N LYS A 518 16.28 26.78 -13.49
CA LYS A 518 14.92 26.29 -13.76
C LYS A 518 14.92 24.79 -14.07
N ILE A 519 15.90 24.32 -14.85
CA ILE A 519 16.16 22.89 -15.09
C ILE A 519 16.45 22.19 -13.75
N ALA A 520 17.34 22.76 -12.91
CA ALA A 520 17.67 22.24 -11.59
C ALA A 520 16.44 22.15 -10.66
N MET A 521 15.57 23.15 -10.62
CA MET A 521 14.36 23.08 -9.79
C MET A 521 13.38 22.01 -10.27
N LYS A 522 13.30 21.75 -11.59
CA LYS A 522 12.47 20.66 -12.14
C LYS A 522 13.07 19.28 -11.92
N ALA A 523 14.39 19.16 -11.91
CA ALA A 523 15.10 17.96 -11.48
C ALA A 523 14.71 17.54 -10.05
N LEU A 524 14.79 18.49 -9.10
CA LEU A 524 14.58 18.24 -7.68
C LEU A 524 13.16 17.78 -7.33
N ASP A 525 12.12 18.22 -8.05
CA ASP A 525 10.75 17.72 -7.79
C ASP A 525 10.64 16.21 -8.06
N GLY A 526 11.23 15.72 -9.16
CA GLY A 526 11.33 14.28 -9.44
C GLY A 526 12.27 13.56 -8.48
N GLY A 527 13.44 14.14 -8.20
CA GLY A 527 14.42 13.58 -7.26
C GLY A 527 13.84 13.36 -5.85
N ARG A 528 13.02 14.30 -5.36
CA ARG A 528 12.28 14.20 -4.08
C ARG A 528 11.34 13.01 -4.00
N VAL A 529 10.62 12.69 -5.07
CA VAL A 529 9.74 11.51 -5.13
C VAL A 529 10.58 10.24 -5.14
N ASN A 530 11.63 10.19 -5.96
CA ASN A 530 12.48 9.01 -6.08
C ASN A 530 13.22 8.69 -4.77
N ILE A 531 13.79 9.69 -4.09
CA ILE A 531 14.50 9.49 -2.81
C ILE A 531 13.54 9.07 -1.69
N ALA A 532 12.29 9.56 -1.72
CA ALA A 532 11.24 9.13 -0.82
C ALA A 532 10.83 7.67 -1.09
N ALA A 533 10.73 7.25 -2.36
CA ALA A 533 10.55 5.85 -2.72
C ALA A 533 11.72 4.97 -2.24
N CYS A 534 12.96 5.45 -2.33
CA CYS A 534 14.12 4.72 -1.82
C CYS A 534 14.07 4.54 -0.29
N SER A 535 13.72 5.61 0.44
CA SER A 535 13.45 5.57 1.89
C SER A 535 12.35 4.56 2.25
N LEU A 536 11.25 4.56 1.50
CA LEU A 536 10.12 3.64 1.68
C LEU A 536 10.51 2.17 1.50
N GLY A 537 11.28 1.85 0.45
CA GLY A 537 11.76 0.48 0.19
C GLY A 537 12.62 -0.06 1.33
N ALA A 538 13.51 0.77 1.87
CA ALA A 538 14.31 0.44 3.05
C ALA A 538 13.45 0.18 4.30
N ALA A 539 12.50 1.08 4.58
CA ALA A 539 11.59 0.97 5.72
C ALA A 539 10.70 -0.27 5.64
N GLN A 540 10.21 -0.61 4.44
CA GLN A 540 9.47 -1.85 4.19
C GLN A 540 10.36 -3.08 4.47
N ARG A 541 11.57 -3.16 3.88
CA ARG A 541 12.49 -4.29 4.13
C ARG A 541 12.81 -4.45 5.60
N CYS A 542 13.15 -3.35 6.29
CA CYS A 542 13.47 -3.34 7.71
C CYS A 542 12.27 -3.75 8.60
N THR A 543 11.05 -3.43 8.19
CA THR A 543 9.82 -3.91 8.86
C THR A 543 9.65 -5.42 8.69
N ASP A 544 9.85 -5.95 7.47
CA ASP A 544 9.67 -7.37 7.19
C ASP A 544 10.73 -8.26 7.86
N ILE A 545 12.02 -7.90 7.78
CA ILE A 545 13.09 -8.66 8.45
C ILE A 545 12.96 -8.59 9.98
N SER A 546 12.51 -7.46 10.55
CA SER A 546 12.27 -7.35 11.99
C SER A 546 11.10 -8.22 12.44
N LYS A 547 10.02 -8.25 11.67
CA LYS A 547 8.85 -9.12 11.87
C LYS A 547 9.21 -10.60 11.81
N GLU A 548 10.10 -11.01 10.91
CA GLU A 548 10.64 -12.37 10.86
C GLU A 548 11.54 -12.66 12.06
N TYR A 549 12.47 -11.75 12.38
CA TYR A 549 13.41 -11.88 13.49
C TYR A 549 12.69 -12.03 14.84
N ILE A 550 11.68 -11.20 15.15
CA ILE A 550 10.96 -11.32 16.44
C ILE A 550 10.10 -12.58 16.54
N LYS A 551 9.68 -13.17 15.41
CA LYS A 551 8.96 -14.46 15.40
C LYS A 551 9.92 -15.63 15.67
N GLY A 552 11.14 -15.57 15.15
CA GLY A 552 12.15 -16.63 15.35
C GLY A 552 12.91 -16.54 16.67
N ARG A 553 13.37 -15.34 17.04
CA ARG A 553 14.20 -15.11 18.24
C ARG A 553 13.38 -15.29 19.52
N LYS A 554 13.95 -16.00 20.50
CA LYS A 554 13.35 -16.21 21.83
C LYS A 554 14.16 -15.56 22.93
N GLN A 555 13.47 -14.99 23.93
CA GLN A 555 14.00 -14.55 25.23
C GLN A 555 12.90 -14.73 26.29
N PHE A 556 13.27 -14.86 27.57
CA PHE A 556 12.32 -15.12 28.66
C PHE A 556 11.36 -16.30 28.37
N GLY A 557 11.90 -17.38 27.78
CA GLY A 557 11.16 -18.60 27.44
C GLY A 557 10.26 -18.55 26.19
N LYS A 558 10.00 -17.36 25.60
CA LYS A 558 9.02 -17.17 24.52
C LYS A 558 9.58 -16.41 23.32
N PRO A 559 8.95 -16.45 22.12
CA PRO A 559 9.30 -15.58 21.01
C PRO A 559 9.24 -14.10 21.38
N LEU A 560 10.10 -13.27 20.81
CA LEU A 560 10.06 -11.81 21.02
C LEU A 560 8.71 -11.22 20.56
N ALA A 561 8.08 -11.80 19.53
CA ALA A 561 6.74 -11.46 19.07
C ALA A 561 5.64 -11.63 20.13
N SER A 562 5.92 -12.30 21.26
CA SER A 562 5.02 -12.42 22.42
C SER A 562 5.21 -11.32 23.47
N ASN A 563 5.97 -10.26 23.15
CA ASN A 563 6.13 -9.06 23.98
C ASN A 563 5.32 -7.90 23.39
N GLN A 564 4.37 -7.36 24.16
CA GLN A 564 3.43 -6.34 23.68
C GLN A 564 4.13 -5.06 23.20
N SER A 565 5.23 -4.65 23.84
CA SER A 565 6.04 -3.51 23.39
C SER A 565 6.56 -3.66 21.96
N LEU A 566 7.06 -4.85 21.59
CA LEU A 566 7.54 -5.15 20.24
C LEU A 566 6.39 -5.32 19.23
N GLN A 567 5.21 -5.73 19.68
CA GLN A 567 4.00 -5.75 18.85
C GLN A 567 3.54 -4.32 18.52
N PHE A 568 3.56 -3.41 19.50
CA PHE A 568 3.22 -1.99 19.29
C PHE A 568 4.25 -1.30 18.38
N GLN A 569 5.55 -1.54 18.59
CA GLN A 569 6.61 -1.01 17.72
C GLN A 569 6.43 -1.48 16.27
N LEU A 570 6.16 -2.77 16.05
CA LEU A 570 5.87 -3.30 14.70
C LEU A 570 4.59 -2.70 14.08
N ALA A 571 3.56 -2.43 14.88
CA ALA A 571 2.33 -1.78 14.43
C ALA A 571 2.59 -0.33 13.98
N ASP A 572 3.36 0.44 14.77
CA ASP A 572 3.79 1.79 14.40
C ASP A 572 4.63 1.79 13.13
N MET A 573 5.63 0.89 13.01
CA MET A 573 6.44 0.76 11.79
C MET A 573 5.57 0.48 10.55
N SER A 574 4.63 -0.46 10.67
CA SER A 574 3.71 -0.82 9.57
C SER A 574 2.82 0.37 9.16
N LYS A 575 2.35 1.16 10.13
CA LYS A 575 1.55 2.37 9.93
C LYS A 575 2.36 3.47 9.22
N GLU A 576 3.59 3.75 9.67
CA GLU A 576 4.47 4.75 9.03
C GLU A 576 4.80 4.36 7.57
N VAL A 577 5.11 3.09 7.31
CA VAL A 577 5.38 2.57 5.96
C VAL A 577 4.15 2.73 5.05
N TYR A 578 2.95 2.39 5.54
CA TYR A 578 1.72 2.56 4.78
C TYR A 578 1.41 4.02 4.45
N ALA A 579 1.48 4.92 5.44
CA ALA A 579 1.26 6.35 5.24
C ALA A 579 2.28 6.96 4.25
N SER A 580 3.55 6.57 4.37
CA SER A 580 4.61 7.02 3.47
C SER A 580 4.36 6.59 2.02
N ARG A 581 3.93 5.34 1.80
CA ARG A 581 3.56 4.82 0.48
C ARG A 581 2.44 5.62 -0.19
N LEU A 582 1.42 6.03 0.57
CA LEU A 582 0.34 6.87 0.06
C LEU A 582 0.87 8.25 -0.38
N MET A 583 1.73 8.89 0.41
CA MET A 583 2.30 10.20 0.06
C MET A 583 3.22 10.14 -1.15
N VAL A 584 4.11 9.15 -1.23
CA VAL A 584 5.03 8.97 -2.37
C VAL A 584 4.25 8.77 -3.67
N ARG A 585 3.26 7.87 -3.67
CA ARG A 585 2.45 7.58 -4.87
C ARG A 585 1.58 8.76 -5.28
N ASN A 586 0.97 9.47 -4.32
CA ASN A 586 0.19 10.67 -4.63
C ASN A 586 1.07 11.80 -5.21
N ALA A 587 2.26 12.04 -4.65
CA ALA A 587 3.19 13.02 -5.19
C ALA A 587 3.67 12.66 -6.60
N ALA A 588 3.94 11.37 -6.87
CA ALA A 588 4.28 10.88 -8.20
C ALA A 588 3.15 11.13 -9.22
N GLN A 589 1.92 10.75 -8.88
CA GLN A 589 0.73 10.96 -9.73
C GLN A 589 0.46 12.45 -10.02
N LEU A 590 0.60 13.32 -9.01
CA LEU A 590 0.45 14.77 -9.19
C LEU A 590 1.56 15.35 -10.10
N LEU A 591 2.78 14.82 -10.02
CA LEU A 591 3.90 15.23 -10.86
C LEU A 591 3.70 14.81 -12.32
N ASP A 592 3.22 13.58 -12.57
CA ASP A 592 2.84 13.10 -13.91
C ASP A 592 1.68 13.93 -14.50
N ALA A 593 0.67 14.24 -13.69
CA ALA A 593 -0.45 15.09 -14.07
C ALA A 593 -0.07 16.58 -14.27
N LYS A 594 1.17 16.97 -13.94
CA LYS A 594 1.67 18.36 -13.94
C LYS A 594 0.82 19.30 -13.09
N ASP A 595 0.27 18.78 -11.99
CA ASP A 595 -0.61 19.51 -11.10
C ASP A 595 0.12 20.71 -10.45
N PRO A 596 -0.52 21.90 -10.29
CA PRO A 596 0.10 23.05 -9.64
C PRO A 596 0.59 22.80 -8.20
N PHE A 597 -0.01 21.84 -7.50
CA PHE A 597 0.38 21.42 -6.14
C PHE A 597 1.53 20.41 -6.12
N ALA A 598 1.95 19.86 -7.28
CA ALA A 598 2.93 18.77 -7.36
C ALA A 598 4.25 19.07 -6.61
N SER A 599 4.85 20.25 -6.77
CA SER A 599 6.11 20.61 -6.08
C SER A 599 5.95 20.64 -4.55
N ALA A 600 4.78 21.03 -4.03
CA ALA A 600 4.49 21.00 -2.61
C ALA A 600 4.25 19.56 -2.11
N ALA A 601 3.49 18.75 -2.87
CA ALA A 601 3.28 17.34 -2.58
C ALA A 601 4.60 16.54 -2.59
N CYS A 602 5.50 16.80 -3.54
CA CYS A 602 6.84 16.20 -3.60
C CYS A 602 7.68 16.56 -2.36
N ALA A 603 7.64 17.82 -1.91
CA ALA A 603 8.32 18.26 -0.71
C ALA A 603 7.73 17.63 0.57
N MET A 604 6.40 17.52 0.68
CA MET A 604 5.72 16.83 1.78
C MET A 604 6.06 15.35 1.83
N ALA A 605 5.97 14.65 0.69
CA ALA A 605 6.27 13.22 0.58
C ALA A 605 7.74 12.94 0.93
N LYS A 606 8.69 13.75 0.46
CA LYS A 606 10.10 13.63 0.82
C LYS A 606 10.34 13.86 2.30
N LEU A 607 9.79 14.96 2.85
CA LEU A 607 9.97 15.30 4.26
C LEU A 607 9.43 14.20 5.18
N TYR A 608 8.17 13.80 4.99
CA TYR A 608 7.54 12.79 5.83
C TYR A 608 8.23 11.44 5.69
N THR A 609 8.41 10.95 4.44
CA THR A 609 8.89 9.60 4.19
C THR A 609 10.36 9.41 4.59
N CYS A 610 11.22 10.42 4.45
CA CYS A 610 12.63 10.29 4.86
C CYS A 610 12.79 10.34 6.38
N ASP A 611 11.93 11.08 7.08
CA ASP A 611 11.92 11.15 8.55
C ASP A 611 11.32 9.87 9.16
N SER A 612 10.17 9.43 8.65
CA SER A 612 9.49 8.21 9.06
C SER A 612 10.32 6.95 8.76
N ALA A 613 10.90 6.83 7.56
CA ALA A 613 11.74 5.70 7.20
C ALA A 613 13.00 5.61 8.06
N TYR A 614 13.65 6.75 8.37
CA TYR A 614 14.79 6.76 9.27
C TYR A 614 14.39 6.19 10.65
N LYS A 615 13.25 6.63 11.20
CA LYS A 615 12.72 6.09 12.46
C LYS A 615 12.42 4.58 12.36
N VAL A 616 11.73 4.14 11.32
CA VAL A 616 11.39 2.72 11.11
C VAL A 616 12.63 1.83 11.03
N VAL A 617 13.70 2.31 10.39
CA VAL A 617 14.95 1.56 10.27
C VAL A 617 15.76 1.57 11.58
N ASP A 618 15.68 2.63 12.38
CA ASP A 618 16.25 2.71 13.74
C ASP A 618 15.49 1.79 14.72
N ASP A 619 14.16 1.81 14.67
CA ASP A 619 13.27 0.87 15.39
C ASP A 619 13.61 -0.59 15.02
N ALA A 620 13.81 -0.88 13.73
CA ALA A 620 14.24 -2.20 13.27
C ALA A 620 15.61 -2.62 13.84
N LEU A 621 16.57 -1.70 13.95
CA LEU A 621 17.87 -1.99 14.57
C LEU A 621 17.68 -2.35 16.04
N GLN A 622 16.89 -1.55 16.76
CA GLN A 622 16.57 -1.78 18.16
C GLN A 622 15.84 -3.11 18.41
N MET A 623 14.95 -3.55 17.50
CA MET A 623 14.27 -4.85 17.56
C MET A 623 15.20 -6.04 17.36
N HIS A 624 16.32 -5.86 16.64
CA HIS A 624 17.37 -6.89 16.52
C HIS A 624 18.31 -6.94 17.73
N GLY A 625 18.35 -5.87 18.53
CA GLY A 625 19.25 -5.74 19.68
C GLY A 625 20.71 -5.72 19.24
N GLY A 626 21.60 -6.35 20.02
CA GLY A 626 23.04 -6.38 19.70
C GLY A 626 23.38 -6.89 18.30
N TYR A 627 22.58 -7.80 17.73
CA TYR A 627 22.76 -8.28 16.36
C TYR A 627 22.48 -7.22 15.31
N GLY A 628 21.54 -6.29 15.58
CA GLY A 628 21.22 -5.19 14.67
C GLY A 628 22.37 -4.20 14.47
N TYR A 629 23.33 -4.19 15.39
CA TYR A 629 24.54 -3.36 15.34
C TYR A 629 25.73 -4.05 14.63
N LEU A 630 25.60 -5.33 14.26
CA LEU A 630 26.65 -6.08 13.56
C LEU A 630 26.43 -6.00 12.05
N LYS A 631 27.51 -5.79 11.28
CA LYS A 631 27.50 -5.77 9.80
C LYS A 631 27.06 -7.09 9.14
N ASP A 632 26.93 -8.17 9.91
CA ASP A 632 26.33 -9.43 9.45
C ASP A 632 24.81 -9.35 9.28
N TYR A 633 24.16 -8.35 9.88
CA TYR A 633 22.73 -8.08 9.72
C TYR A 633 22.54 -6.83 8.85
N PRO A 634 21.67 -6.85 7.83
CA PRO A 634 21.58 -5.76 6.85
C PRO A 634 20.97 -4.45 7.40
N VAL A 635 20.39 -4.48 8.62
CA VAL A 635 19.65 -3.36 9.21
C VAL A 635 20.54 -2.13 9.41
N GLU A 636 21.78 -2.31 9.89
CA GLU A 636 22.70 -1.19 10.11
C GLU A 636 23.08 -0.49 8.80
N ARG A 637 23.24 -1.23 7.70
CA ARG A 637 23.47 -0.68 6.36
C ARG A 637 22.29 0.16 5.91
N PHE A 638 21.06 -0.34 6.07
CA PHE A 638 19.87 0.45 5.78
C PHE A 638 19.82 1.75 6.61
N LEU A 639 20.17 1.70 7.90
CA LEU A 639 20.16 2.90 8.77
C LEU A 639 21.16 3.96 8.28
N ARG A 640 22.38 3.53 7.95
CA ARG A 640 23.44 4.38 7.40
C ARG A 640 23.05 4.97 6.05
N ASP A 641 22.42 4.20 5.18
CA ASP A 641 21.98 4.63 3.86
C ASP A 641 20.81 5.63 3.93
N VAL A 642 19.75 5.36 4.69
CA VAL A 642 18.58 6.28 4.74
C VAL A 642 18.87 7.58 5.50
N ARG A 643 19.88 7.60 6.38
CA ARG A 643 20.25 8.81 7.14
C ARG A 643 20.55 10.00 6.23
N VAL A 644 21.16 9.78 5.06
CA VAL A 644 21.55 10.86 4.15
C VAL A 644 20.38 11.40 3.32
N HIS A 645 19.28 10.65 3.19
CA HIS A 645 18.08 11.09 2.46
C HIS A 645 17.42 12.33 3.09
N ARG A 646 17.60 12.53 4.40
CA ARG A 646 17.18 13.74 5.14
C ARG A 646 17.99 15.00 4.82
N ILE A 647 19.09 14.85 4.07
CA ILE A 647 20.04 15.91 3.71
C ILE A 647 19.97 16.24 2.21
N LEU A 648 19.91 15.21 1.37
CA LEU A 648 19.92 15.32 -0.10
C LEU A 648 18.53 15.68 -0.69
N GLU A 649 18.50 16.01 -1.99
CA GLU A 649 17.31 16.50 -2.73
C GLU A 649 16.62 17.73 -2.11
N GLY A 650 17.41 18.47 -1.32
CA GLY A 650 16.97 19.51 -0.39
C GLY A 650 16.74 18.92 1.01
N SER A 651 17.46 19.48 1.99
CA SER A 651 17.37 19.03 3.38
C SER A 651 15.95 19.16 3.94
N ASP A 652 15.66 18.46 5.03
CA ASP A 652 14.35 18.52 5.67
C ASP A 652 13.98 19.95 6.15
N ALA A 653 14.96 20.84 6.33
CA ALA A 653 14.73 22.27 6.55
C ALA A 653 14.27 22.99 5.26
N VAL A 654 14.92 22.71 4.13
CA VAL A 654 14.51 23.23 2.81
C VAL A 654 13.11 22.74 2.43
N MET A 655 12.76 21.48 2.74
CA MET A 655 11.40 20.98 2.49
C MET A 655 10.36 21.77 3.30
N ARG A 656 10.62 22.05 4.58
CA ARG A 656 9.74 22.90 5.40
C ARG A 656 9.58 24.31 4.83
N ILE A 657 10.64 24.90 4.26
CA ILE A 657 10.58 26.21 3.58
C ILE A 657 9.70 26.14 2.31
N ILE A 658 9.80 25.07 1.51
CA ILE A 658 8.96 24.90 0.31
C ILE A 658 7.48 24.73 0.70
N ILE A 659 7.22 23.88 1.69
CA ILE A 659 5.87 23.60 2.20
C ILE A 659 5.23 24.85 2.80
N SER A 660 5.94 25.59 3.67
CA SER A 660 5.39 26.81 4.28
C SER A 660 5.14 27.90 3.26
N ARG A 661 6.04 28.10 2.28
CA ARG A 661 5.83 29.03 1.16
C ARG A 661 4.65 28.63 0.28
N SER A 662 4.31 27.34 0.16
CA SER A 662 3.12 26.91 -0.58
C SER A 662 1.84 27.08 0.25
N ALA A 663 1.90 26.87 1.57
CA ALA A 663 0.74 26.98 2.46
C ALA A 663 0.37 28.44 2.82
N LEU A 664 1.32 29.38 2.66
CA LEU A 664 1.14 30.81 2.90
C LEU A 664 0.86 31.61 1.62
N LYS A 665 0.69 30.95 0.46
CA LYS A 665 0.17 31.61 -0.75
C LYS A 665 -1.35 31.66 -0.66
N GLU A 666 -1.89 32.85 -0.93
CA GLU A 666 -3.33 33.11 -1.10
C GLU A 666 -3.87 32.48 -2.39
#